data_AF-A0A958NKN1-F1
#
_entry.id   AF-A0A958NKN1-F1
#
_cell.length_a   1.000
_cell.length_b   1.000
_cell.length_c   1.000
_cell.angle_alpha   90.00
_cell.angle_beta   90.00
_cell.angle_gamma   90.00
#
_symmetry.space_group_name_H-M   'P 1'
#
loop_
_entity.id
_entity.type
_entity.pdbx_description
1 polymer ?
#
loop_
_entity_poly.entity_id
_entity_poly.type
_entity_poly.pdbx_seq_one_letter_code
_entity_poly.pdbx_strand_id
1 'polypeptide(L)'
;MKKRLLFLLIVFTAYNISFSQDDPCSAIQLPLSPVGSCTYVVGDNTGATDSDLINPNIDAPSGCEPVSANYNGADVWFYIDLGPTTTSLQIDLTHITTSNFDDGVIALYTGTCSGNLSIVECDDDSGSGFLEANFSVLNMLTPNTRVYVRVWEWGGFDEGTFNICASEVVDPCNNITNIPTCGTTPINSIIASGFGAINDSTCEDVPGDEAIYSFTPTVTGNYTVTQIATFADINYLYNTSCSTTGWTCIDDLSGNNVTSGSFSMIAGTTYYIMLDSENSSGGNVSFTLNCPTPLPGCGDPFYDSGGSTGNYSNNELTTTTFFPDTAGDAVTVTFTDFDLESGWDFLYVYDGPDATYPSLGTFSGTGIPGPFTSSDPTGALTFVFDSDSSFTYSGWEASLSCAPYVPPTICGSTIYDSGGAGGNYGDNEYSITTLTPDIAGTAILATFTAFNLENGWDYLEVFDGPNNTFPSLGNFTGTTIPGPFTSSHPSGSLTFVFDSDSSFTYSGYAVDITCINTCNLIITDTNYPLGSNDCDLDYVELTTNALPPPAITTVFSESFDGATLPTGWTEVNGAASADWIISNTTNAGGTANEAMLDWTTGSHNSTWRLNSPLIDITGYTNLHLNFSQDFDVFGSPTSIGIYVQTSTDNTTWTTQYSNLNPTGDVISTENIDISALDGNNNLYIRFRLSGNTTYLLSWAIDDITITADAPPSPPQITWSPDSDLYTDSALTVPYVAGNYAGTVYAVPNGVQTYTATDQNSCTDMVTVTFNKKIWNGTLGNTDWNTATNWIPNGVPMNTNCITIPDTGGYDPIIDGTTNGVGYNLTIENGATLTQQSNSTLTIVNSIDVETGG
;
A
#
# COMPACT_ATOMS: atom_id res chain seq x y z
N MET A 1 -31.88 -91.33 31.78
CA MET A 1 -32.43 -90.58 30.63
C MET A 1 -33.59 -89.71 31.09
N LYS A 2 -33.76 -88.54 30.48
CA LYS A 2 -34.66 -87.41 30.81
C LYS A 2 -33.96 -86.28 31.60
N LYS A 3 -33.25 -85.44 30.82
CA LYS A 3 -32.76 -84.12 31.22
C LYS A 3 -33.95 -83.21 31.51
N ARG A 4 -33.83 -82.47 32.62
CA ARG A 4 -34.77 -81.46 33.11
C ARG A 4 -34.73 -80.24 32.19
N LEU A 5 -35.90 -79.77 31.78
CA LEU A 5 -36.10 -78.49 31.12
C LEU A 5 -36.22 -77.43 32.23
N LEU A 6 -35.29 -76.48 32.26
CA LEU A 6 -35.35 -75.30 33.14
C LEU A 6 -35.28 -74.07 32.24
N PHE A 7 -36.30 -73.22 32.37
CA PHE A 7 -36.46 -71.92 31.73
C PHE A 7 -35.25 -71.01 31.99
N LEU A 8 -34.72 -70.39 30.94
CA LEU A 8 -33.81 -69.24 31.05
C LEU A 8 -34.49 -68.04 30.37
N LEU A 9 -34.75 -67.02 31.18
CA LEU A 9 -35.24 -65.70 30.81
C LEU A 9 -34.09 -64.94 30.12
N ILE A 10 -34.23 -64.63 28.82
CA ILE A 10 -33.30 -63.75 28.11
C ILE A 10 -33.93 -62.36 28.08
N VAL A 11 -33.23 -61.41 28.68
CA VAL A 11 -33.47 -59.98 28.60
C VAL A 11 -33.11 -59.53 27.18
N PHE A 12 -34.06 -59.02 26.41
CA PHE A 12 -33.77 -58.25 25.21
C PHE A 12 -33.28 -56.86 25.63
N THR A 13 -31.98 -56.64 25.58
CA THR A 13 -31.44 -55.29 25.37
C THR A 13 -31.67 -54.95 23.90
N ALA A 14 -32.44 -53.90 23.63
CA ALA A 14 -32.52 -53.31 22.30
C ALA A 14 -31.10 -52.90 21.87
N TYR A 15 -30.58 -53.54 20.83
CA TYR A 15 -29.42 -53.04 20.11
C TYR A 15 -29.98 -51.99 19.15
N ASN A 16 -29.57 -50.74 19.29
CA ASN A 16 -29.81 -49.73 18.25
C ASN A 16 -29.16 -50.27 16.97
N ILE A 17 -29.95 -50.42 15.92
CA ILE A 17 -29.44 -50.61 14.57
C ILE A 17 -29.05 -49.19 14.15
N SER A 18 -27.74 -48.87 14.19
CA SER A 18 -27.25 -47.65 13.54
C SER A 18 -27.55 -47.77 12.05
N PHE A 19 -28.08 -46.71 11.44
CA PHE A 19 -28.15 -46.67 9.99
C PHE A 19 -26.72 -46.74 9.46
N SER A 20 -26.50 -47.45 8.37
CA SER A 20 -25.14 -47.68 7.88
C SER A 20 -24.58 -46.48 7.09
N GLN A 21 -25.21 -45.31 7.13
CA GLN A 21 -24.85 -44.16 6.29
C GLN A 21 -24.68 -42.85 7.09
N ASP A 22 -24.85 -42.90 8.42
CA ASP A 22 -24.81 -41.72 9.29
C ASP A 22 -23.38 -41.19 9.50
N ASP A 23 -22.36 -42.02 9.21
CA ASP A 23 -20.95 -41.67 9.33
C ASP A 23 -20.22 -41.64 7.96
N PRO A 24 -19.22 -40.76 7.77
CA PRO A 24 -18.47 -40.66 6.52
C PRO A 24 -17.71 -41.95 6.15
N CYS A 25 -17.31 -42.75 7.14
CA CYS A 25 -16.64 -44.03 6.87
C CYS A 25 -17.61 -45.16 6.48
N SER A 26 -18.91 -44.96 6.68
CA SER A 26 -19.94 -45.88 6.22
C SER A 26 -20.71 -45.34 5.02
N ALA A 27 -20.27 -44.21 4.46
CA ALA A 27 -20.87 -43.56 3.30
C ALA A 27 -21.12 -44.54 2.13
N ILE A 28 -22.21 -44.31 1.40
CA ILE A 28 -22.60 -45.11 0.23
C ILE A 28 -22.04 -44.47 -1.04
N GLN A 29 -21.69 -45.29 -2.03
CA GLN A 29 -21.17 -44.79 -3.29
C GLN A 29 -22.24 -44.02 -4.08
N LEU A 30 -21.94 -42.77 -4.43
CA LEU A 30 -22.66 -42.00 -5.43
C LEU A 30 -21.93 -42.13 -6.78
N PRO A 31 -22.56 -42.71 -7.83
CA PRO A 31 -21.92 -42.86 -9.13
C PRO A 31 -21.66 -41.50 -9.78
N LEU A 32 -20.43 -41.29 -10.25
CA LEU A 32 -20.08 -40.11 -11.03
C LEU A 32 -20.55 -40.28 -12.49
N SER A 33 -21.43 -39.39 -12.92
CA SER A 33 -21.96 -39.35 -14.29
C SER A 33 -21.03 -38.54 -15.21
N PRO A 34 -20.90 -38.88 -16.51
CA PRO A 34 -20.13 -38.07 -17.44
C PRO A 34 -20.80 -36.71 -17.69
N VAL A 35 -20.01 -35.75 -18.19
CA VAL A 35 -20.44 -34.38 -18.53
C VAL A 35 -21.77 -34.37 -19.28
N GLY A 36 -22.70 -33.52 -18.81
CA GLY A 36 -24.03 -33.35 -19.42
C GLY A 36 -25.04 -34.47 -19.12
N SER A 37 -24.79 -35.29 -18.09
CA SER A 37 -25.73 -36.32 -17.65
C SER A 37 -25.73 -36.45 -16.12
N CYS A 38 -26.90 -36.74 -15.53
CA CYS A 38 -27.01 -36.99 -14.10
C CYS A 38 -27.83 -38.26 -13.82
N THR A 39 -27.17 -39.26 -13.21
CA THR A 39 -27.81 -40.51 -12.79
C THR A 39 -28.25 -40.40 -11.34
N TYR A 40 -29.52 -40.07 -11.12
CA TYR A 40 -30.08 -39.94 -9.78
C TYR A 40 -30.11 -41.26 -8.99
N VAL A 41 -29.67 -41.16 -7.75
CA VAL A 41 -29.78 -42.18 -6.70
C VAL A 41 -30.76 -41.65 -5.65
N VAL A 42 -31.58 -42.55 -5.09
CA VAL A 42 -32.49 -42.20 -4.00
C VAL A 42 -31.76 -42.32 -2.67
N GLY A 43 -31.60 -41.20 -1.96
CA GLY A 43 -31.18 -41.13 -0.56
C GLY A 43 -32.37 -41.17 0.39
N ASP A 44 -32.14 -41.45 1.67
CA ASP A 44 -33.15 -41.52 2.72
C ASP A 44 -32.52 -41.14 4.07
N ASN A 45 -33.00 -40.06 4.70
CA ASN A 45 -32.55 -39.65 6.05
C ASN A 45 -33.47 -40.16 7.17
N THR A 46 -34.46 -41.02 6.87
CA THR A 46 -35.42 -41.52 7.87
C THR A 46 -34.71 -42.29 8.99
N GLY A 47 -34.79 -41.78 10.22
CA GLY A 47 -34.13 -42.31 11.39
C GLY A 47 -32.60 -42.16 11.43
N ALA A 48 -32.03 -41.29 10.59
CA ALA A 48 -30.62 -40.91 10.66
C ALA A 48 -30.29 -40.22 11.99
N THR A 49 -29.06 -40.32 12.43
CA THR A 49 -28.54 -39.64 13.62
C THR A 49 -27.31 -38.82 13.28
N ASP A 50 -26.88 -37.98 14.21
CA ASP A 50 -25.67 -37.16 14.05
C ASP A 50 -24.47 -38.08 13.83
N SER A 51 -23.58 -37.69 12.91
CA SER A 51 -22.28 -38.34 12.75
C SER A 51 -21.58 -38.47 14.10
N ASP A 52 -21.15 -39.69 14.46
CA ASP A 52 -20.75 -40.02 15.83
C ASP A 52 -19.55 -39.13 16.28
N LEU A 53 -19.79 -38.25 17.26
CA LEU A 53 -18.95 -37.14 17.77
C LEU A 53 -17.55 -37.50 18.33
N ILE A 54 -16.99 -38.66 17.97
CA ILE A 54 -15.65 -39.11 18.38
C ILE A 54 -14.54 -38.60 17.42
N ASN A 55 -14.89 -38.03 16.26
CA ASN A 55 -13.92 -37.39 15.38
C ASN A 55 -13.91 -35.86 15.60
N PRO A 56 -12.94 -35.28 16.34
CA PRO A 56 -12.82 -33.82 16.52
C PRO A 56 -12.41 -33.07 15.23
N ASN A 57 -12.49 -33.71 14.07
CA ASN A 57 -11.96 -33.25 12.81
C ASN A 57 -12.94 -33.34 11.62
N ILE A 58 -14.23 -33.55 11.88
CA ILE A 58 -15.26 -33.10 10.95
C ILE A 58 -15.47 -31.65 11.35
N ASP A 59 -14.99 -30.70 10.55
CA ASP A 59 -15.29 -29.29 10.81
C ASP A 59 -16.82 -29.20 10.96
N ALA A 60 -17.28 -28.56 12.04
CA ALA A 60 -18.65 -28.03 12.04
C ALA A 60 -18.83 -27.30 10.70
N PRO A 61 -20.01 -27.28 10.08
CA PRO A 61 -20.17 -26.67 8.77
C PRO A 61 -19.86 -25.13 8.74
N SER A 62 -19.25 -24.58 9.79
CA SER A 62 -18.59 -23.27 9.83
C SER A 62 -17.67 -23.05 8.63
N GLY A 63 -17.93 -21.98 7.88
CA GLY A 63 -17.29 -21.66 6.60
C GLY A 63 -18.30 -21.50 5.46
N CYS A 64 -19.52 -21.99 5.69
CA CYS A 64 -20.67 -21.98 4.82
C CYS A 64 -21.83 -21.26 5.52
N GLU A 65 -21.72 -19.97 5.78
CA GLU A 65 -22.80 -19.19 6.41
C GLU A 65 -23.63 -18.52 5.32
N PRO A 66 -24.98 -18.63 5.33
CA PRO A 66 -25.85 -19.03 6.46
C PRO A 66 -26.14 -20.54 6.58
N VAL A 67 -25.72 -21.35 5.60
CA VAL A 67 -25.99 -22.79 5.44
C VAL A 67 -25.74 -23.64 6.70
N SER A 68 -24.76 -23.23 7.50
CA SER A 68 -24.29 -23.94 8.70
C SER A 68 -24.96 -23.53 10.01
N ALA A 69 -25.74 -22.45 10.02
CA ALA A 69 -26.35 -21.90 11.22
C ALA A 69 -27.47 -22.77 11.82
N ASN A 70 -28.07 -23.68 11.04
CA ASN A 70 -29.24 -24.50 11.44
C ASN A 70 -29.03 -26.02 11.32
N TYR A 71 -27.79 -26.51 11.35
CA TYR A 71 -27.53 -27.95 11.45
C TYR A 71 -28.00 -28.51 12.80
N ASN A 72 -28.90 -29.50 12.80
CA ASN A 72 -29.52 -30.08 14.01
C ASN A 72 -29.32 -31.61 14.13
N GLY A 73 -28.26 -32.15 13.54
CA GLY A 73 -27.73 -33.47 13.94
C GLY A 73 -28.40 -34.69 13.30
N ALA A 74 -29.01 -34.62 12.13
CA ALA A 74 -29.44 -35.82 11.39
C ALA A 74 -28.94 -35.72 9.94
N ASP A 75 -27.98 -36.55 9.57
CA ASP A 75 -27.30 -36.47 8.28
C ASP A 75 -26.95 -37.83 7.69
N VAL A 76 -26.78 -37.85 6.38
CA VAL A 76 -26.37 -39.04 5.63
C VAL A 76 -25.21 -38.73 4.69
N TRP A 77 -24.31 -39.69 4.52
CA TRP A 77 -23.07 -39.52 3.77
C TRP A 77 -22.99 -40.36 2.49
N PHE A 78 -22.48 -39.76 1.43
CA PHE A 78 -22.11 -40.42 0.18
C PHE A 78 -20.62 -40.24 -0.09
N TYR A 79 -20.05 -41.09 -0.94
CA TYR A 79 -18.70 -40.90 -1.47
C TYR A 79 -18.65 -41.01 -2.98
N ILE A 80 -17.71 -40.28 -3.59
CA ILE A 80 -17.45 -40.31 -5.03
C ILE A 80 -15.96 -40.66 -5.22
N ASP A 81 -15.68 -41.64 -6.07
CA ASP A 81 -14.31 -41.95 -6.51
C ASP A 81 -14.00 -41.16 -7.79
N LEU A 82 -13.07 -40.21 -7.71
CA LEU A 82 -12.71 -39.34 -8.82
C LEU A 82 -11.85 -40.08 -9.85
N GLY A 83 -12.11 -39.81 -11.13
CA GLY A 83 -11.35 -40.33 -12.25
C GLY A 83 -9.93 -39.73 -12.35
N PRO A 84 -9.14 -40.17 -13.33
CA PRO A 84 -7.76 -39.74 -13.51
C PRO A 84 -7.61 -38.29 -14.00
N THR A 85 -8.69 -37.69 -14.49
CA THR A 85 -8.72 -36.32 -15.04
C THR A 85 -9.77 -35.44 -14.35
N THR A 86 -10.51 -35.98 -13.39
CA THR A 86 -11.62 -35.27 -12.76
C THR A 86 -11.08 -34.29 -11.73
N THR A 87 -11.16 -33.00 -12.04
CA THR A 87 -10.80 -31.88 -11.15
C THR A 87 -11.99 -31.03 -10.76
N SER A 88 -13.14 -31.25 -11.41
CA SER A 88 -14.38 -30.51 -11.23
C SER A 88 -15.58 -31.45 -11.19
N LEU A 89 -16.60 -31.12 -10.39
CA LEU A 89 -17.84 -31.89 -10.29
C LEU A 89 -19.02 -30.98 -9.94
N GLN A 90 -20.22 -31.43 -10.29
CA GLN A 90 -21.49 -30.86 -9.84
C GLN A 90 -22.26 -31.89 -9.01
N ILE A 91 -22.96 -31.40 -7.99
CA ILE A 91 -23.86 -32.20 -7.15
C ILE A 91 -25.23 -31.55 -7.20
N ASP A 92 -26.23 -32.34 -7.57
CA ASP A 92 -27.63 -31.91 -7.60
C ASP A 92 -28.44 -32.73 -6.61
N LEU A 93 -29.25 -32.03 -5.82
CA LEU A 93 -30.25 -32.60 -4.93
C LEU A 93 -31.65 -32.13 -5.35
N THR A 94 -32.56 -33.08 -5.58
CA THR A 94 -33.94 -32.76 -6.01
C THR A 94 -34.99 -33.40 -5.12
N HIS A 95 -36.12 -32.72 -4.98
CA HIS A 95 -37.20 -33.13 -4.10
C HIS A 95 -37.95 -34.35 -4.65
N ILE A 96 -38.27 -35.30 -3.77
CA ILE A 96 -39.24 -36.35 -4.10
C ILE A 96 -40.60 -35.92 -3.56
N THR A 97 -41.53 -35.53 -4.44
CA THR A 97 -42.86 -35.00 -4.09
C THR A 97 -43.70 -35.80 -3.08
N THR A 98 -43.39 -37.07 -2.83
CA THR A 98 -44.07 -37.92 -1.83
C THR A 98 -43.32 -38.04 -0.49
N SER A 99 -42.17 -37.38 -0.37
CA SER A 99 -41.29 -37.35 0.78
C SER A 99 -41.59 -36.14 1.67
N ASN A 100 -41.34 -36.29 2.97
CA ASN A 100 -41.36 -35.13 3.88
C ASN A 100 -40.02 -34.40 3.91
N PHE A 101 -38.93 -34.97 3.39
CA PHE A 101 -37.66 -34.27 3.23
C PHE A 101 -37.85 -33.17 2.19
N ASP A 102 -38.07 -31.94 2.62
CA ASP A 102 -38.49 -30.82 1.78
C ASP A 102 -37.46 -29.67 1.75
N ASP A 103 -36.67 -29.45 2.80
CA ASP A 103 -35.63 -28.40 2.85
C ASP A 103 -34.21 -29.01 2.99
N GLY A 104 -33.59 -29.38 1.86
CA GLY A 104 -32.38 -30.19 1.82
C GLY A 104 -31.09 -29.39 1.63
N VAL A 105 -30.08 -29.70 2.45
CA VAL A 105 -28.76 -29.06 2.40
C VAL A 105 -27.68 -30.06 1.97
N ILE A 106 -26.74 -29.62 1.14
CA ILE A 106 -25.62 -30.42 0.63
C ILE A 106 -24.26 -29.79 0.91
N ALA A 107 -23.25 -30.62 1.20
CA ALA A 107 -21.85 -30.17 1.32
C ALA A 107 -20.84 -31.21 0.80
N LEU A 108 -19.79 -30.75 0.12
CA LEU A 108 -18.68 -31.56 -0.37
C LEU A 108 -17.47 -31.45 0.56
N TYR A 109 -16.83 -32.58 0.83
CA TYR A 109 -15.63 -32.69 1.65
C TYR A 109 -14.51 -33.43 0.93
N THR A 110 -13.27 -32.99 1.18
CA THR A 110 -12.04 -33.71 0.82
C THR A 110 -11.33 -34.22 2.07
N GLY A 111 -10.50 -35.26 1.91
CA GLY A 111 -9.73 -35.85 3.00
C GLY A 111 -9.98 -37.35 3.17
N THR A 112 -9.88 -37.84 4.40
CA THR A 112 -10.07 -39.27 4.70
C THR A 112 -11.11 -39.42 5.79
N CYS A 113 -12.06 -40.34 5.63
CA CYS A 113 -13.14 -40.53 6.61
C CYS A 113 -12.66 -40.87 8.04
N SER A 114 -11.46 -41.46 8.19
CA SER A 114 -10.84 -41.80 9.47
C SER A 114 -9.85 -40.74 9.99
N GLY A 115 -9.69 -39.64 9.26
CA GLY A 115 -8.85 -38.48 9.61
C GLY A 115 -9.66 -37.18 9.57
N ASN A 116 -9.02 -36.08 9.18
CA ASN A 116 -9.69 -34.79 9.00
C ASN A 116 -10.40 -34.76 7.64
N LEU A 117 -11.66 -34.30 7.65
CA LEU A 117 -12.40 -33.92 6.45
C LEU A 117 -12.49 -32.40 6.42
N SER A 118 -12.14 -31.80 5.29
CA SER A 118 -12.23 -30.35 5.08
C SER A 118 -13.33 -30.08 4.07
N ILE A 119 -14.20 -29.14 4.43
CA ILE A 119 -15.27 -28.68 3.54
C ILE A 119 -14.68 -27.98 2.32
N VAL A 120 -15.25 -28.25 1.14
CA VAL A 120 -14.85 -27.65 -0.13
C VAL A 120 -15.89 -26.63 -0.58
N GLU A 121 -17.16 -27.02 -0.54
CA GLU A 121 -18.31 -26.20 -0.96
C GLU A 121 -19.59 -26.75 -0.34
N CYS A 122 -20.63 -25.93 -0.25
CA CYS A 122 -21.96 -26.30 0.23
C CYS A 122 -23.06 -25.45 -0.42
N ASP A 123 -24.30 -25.93 -0.36
CA ASP A 123 -25.47 -25.17 -0.78
C ASP A 123 -26.73 -25.61 -0.01
N ASP A 124 -27.66 -24.70 0.24
CA ASP A 124 -29.01 -24.94 0.79
C ASP A 124 -30.16 -24.52 -0.14
N ASP A 125 -30.05 -23.44 -0.93
CA ASP A 125 -31.21 -22.94 -1.71
C ASP A 125 -30.96 -22.13 -3.00
N SER A 126 -29.92 -22.42 -3.80
CA SER A 126 -29.50 -21.57 -4.94
C SER A 126 -30.38 -21.55 -6.23
N GLY A 127 -31.67 -21.90 -6.21
CA GLY A 127 -32.52 -21.96 -7.42
C GLY A 127 -33.94 -21.37 -7.28
N SER A 128 -34.66 -21.17 -8.40
CA SER A 128 -36.06 -20.71 -8.43
C SER A 128 -37.06 -21.81 -8.01
N GLY A 129 -37.00 -22.14 -6.73
CA GLY A 129 -37.90 -23.08 -6.07
C GLY A 129 -37.34 -23.41 -4.70
N PHE A 130 -38.17 -23.27 -3.67
CA PHE A 130 -37.80 -23.34 -2.24
C PHE A 130 -37.26 -24.71 -1.73
N LEU A 131 -36.75 -25.65 -2.56
CA LEU A 131 -36.60 -27.06 -2.16
C LEU A 131 -35.44 -27.88 -2.81
N GLU A 132 -34.52 -27.29 -3.61
CA GLU A 132 -33.51 -28.06 -4.38
C GLU A 132 -32.10 -27.41 -4.40
N ALA A 133 -31.20 -27.84 -3.50
CA ALA A 133 -29.81 -27.40 -3.46
C ALA A 133 -28.93 -28.02 -4.56
N ASN A 134 -28.05 -27.21 -5.16
CA ASN A 134 -27.08 -27.65 -6.15
C ASN A 134 -25.81 -26.77 -6.13
N PHE A 135 -24.64 -27.36 -6.40
CA PHE A 135 -23.43 -26.56 -6.63
C PHE A 135 -22.43 -27.26 -7.54
N SER A 136 -21.55 -26.44 -8.12
CA SER A 136 -20.43 -26.86 -8.95
C SER A 136 -19.09 -26.49 -8.29
N VAL A 137 -18.17 -27.45 -8.22
CA VAL A 137 -16.80 -27.24 -7.74
C VAL A 137 -15.87 -27.29 -8.93
N LEU A 138 -15.15 -26.20 -9.20
CA LEU A 138 -14.29 -26.07 -10.38
C LEU A 138 -12.81 -26.10 -10.02
N ASN A 139 -12.07 -27.06 -10.57
CA ASN A 139 -10.62 -27.25 -10.41
C ASN A 139 -10.09 -27.34 -8.97
N MET A 140 -10.95 -27.59 -7.99
CA MET A 140 -10.52 -27.69 -6.58
C MET A 140 -10.22 -29.13 -6.15
N LEU A 141 -10.44 -30.11 -7.03
CA LEU A 141 -10.35 -31.53 -6.67
C LEU A 141 -9.10 -32.20 -7.21
N THR A 142 -8.57 -33.14 -6.43
CA THR A 142 -7.38 -33.92 -6.81
C THR A 142 -7.80 -35.19 -7.54
N PRO A 143 -7.35 -35.43 -8.79
CA PRO A 143 -7.69 -36.64 -9.53
C PRO A 143 -7.25 -37.93 -8.83
N ASN A 144 -7.95 -39.04 -9.09
CA ASN A 144 -7.74 -40.35 -8.45
C ASN A 144 -7.87 -40.35 -6.91
N THR A 145 -8.64 -39.41 -6.34
CA THR A 145 -8.94 -39.39 -4.91
C THR A 145 -10.42 -39.66 -4.64
N ARG A 146 -10.77 -39.86 -3.37
CA ARG A 146 -12.15 -40.00 -2.92
C ARG A 146 -12.58 -38.72 -2.24
N VAL A 147 -13.78 -38.27 -2.57
CA VAL A 147 -14.47 -37.15 -1.92
C VAL A 147 -15.76 -37.64 -1.26
N TYR A 148 -16.25 -36.87 -0.29
CA TYR A 148 -17.41 -37.23 0.51
C TYR A 148 -18.48 -36.14 0.40
N VAL A 149 -19.73 -36.56 0.27
CA VAL A 149 -20.89 -35.65 0.19
C VAL A 149 -21.75 -35.87 1.42
N ARG A 150 -22.06 -34.80 2.13
CA ARG A 150 -22.94 -34.80 3.30
C ARG A 150 -24.27 -34.20 2.91
N VAL A 151 -25.37 -34.81 3.37
CA VAL A 151 -26.73 -34.32 3.13
C VAL A 151 -27.50 -34.30 4.44
N TRP A 152 -28.19 -33.20 4.73
CA TRP A 152 -29.08 -33.07 5.88
C TRP A 152 -30.30 -32.21 5.55
N GLU A 153 -31.27 -32.20 6.45
CA GLU A 153 -32.45 -31.32 6.36
C GLU A 153 -32.24 -30.07 7.23
N TRP A 154 -32.63 -28.91 6.71
CA TRP A 154 -32.48 -27.63 7.39
C TRP A 154 -33.35 -27.53 8.65
N GLY A 155 -32.72 -27.55 9.83
CA GLY A 155 -33.42 -27.53 11.12
C GLY A 155 -33.68 -28.91 11.73
N GLY A 156 -33.52 -30.00 10.97
CA GLY A 156 -33.50 -31.40 11.43
C GLY A 156 -34.83 -31.94 11.94
N PHE A 157 -35.95 -31.49 11.39
CA PHE A 157 -37.29 -31.92 11.81
C PHE A 157 -37.99 -32.85 10.81
N ASP A 158 -37.56 -32.84 9.54
CA ASP A 158 -38.24 -33.58 8.48
C ASP A 158 -37.40 -34.75 7.91
N GLU A 159 -38.03 -35.93 7.92
CA GLU A 159 -37.43 -37.20 7.53
C GLU A 159 -38.12 -37.77 6.28
N GLY A 160 -37.32 -38.19 5.30
CA GLY A 160 -37.79 -38.88 4.10
C GLY A 160 -36.70 -39.11 3.05
N THR A 161 -37.16 -39.47 1.85
CA THR A 161 -36.31 -39.78 0.70
C THR A 161 -36.07 -38.55 -0.18
N PHE A 162 -34.90 -38.46 -0.80
CA PHE A 162 -34.54 -37.40 -1.77
C PHE A 162 -33.79 -38.01 -2.96
N ASN A 163 -33.70 -37.28 -4.07
CA ASN A 163 -32.85 -37.67 -5.20
C ASN A 163 -31.53 -36.92 -5.11
N ILE A 164 -30.41 -37.62 -5.32
CA ILE A 164 -29.07 -37.02 -5.42
C ILE A 164 -28.32 -37.58 -6.62
N CYS A 165 -27.58 -36.73 -7.33
CA CYS A 165 -26.65 -37.18 -8.36
C CYS A 165 -25.35 -36.36 -8.34
N ALA A 166 -24.30 -36.95 -8.93
CA ALA A 166 -23.04 -36.26 -9.17
C ALA A 166 -22.64 -36.42 -10.65
N SER A 167 -22.14 -35.35 -11.25
CA SER A 167 -21.69 -35.33 -12.64
C SER A 167 -20.34 -34.62 -12.78
N GLU A 168 -19.55 -35.00 -13.79
CA GLU A 168 -18.37 -34.22 -14.18
C GLU A 168 -18.82 -32.93 -14.87
N VAL A 169 -18.14 -31.82 -14.59
CA VAL A 169 -18.39 -30.52 -15.23
C VAL A 169 -17.13 -29.99 -15.88
N VAL A 170 -17.28 -29.30 -17.01
CA VAL A 170 -16.18 -28.61 -17.67
C VAL A 170 -16.14 -27.19 -17.11
N ASP A 171 -15.00 -26.79 -16.57
CA ASP A 171 -14.82 -25.39 -16.15
C ASP A 171 -14.83 -24.47 -17.40
N PRO A 172 -15.79 -23.54 -17.51
CA PRO A 172 -15.96 -22.68 -18.68
C PRO A 172 -14.79 -21.72 -18.87
N CYS A 173 -14.03 -21.41 -17.80
CA CYS A 173 -12.82 -20.60 -17.89
C CYS A 173 -11.67 -21.28 -18.65
N ASN A 174 -11.76 -22.59 -18.93
CA ASN A 174 -10.80 -23.26 -19.80
C ASN A 174 -11.04 -23.01 -21.29
N ASN A 175 -12.22 -22.51 -21.68
CA ASN A 175 -12.64 -22.36 -23.08
C ASN A 175 -13.10 -20.93 -23.39
N ILE A 176 -12.19 -19.96 -23.24
CA ILE A 176 -12.49 -18.54 -23.44
C ILE A 176 -12.27 -18.13 -24.90
N THR A 177 -13.26 -17.49 -25.51
CA THR A 177 -13.17 -17.00 -26.90
C THR A 177 -12.84 -15.51 -26.95
N ASN A 178 -11.75 -15.13 -27.64
CA ASN A 178 -11.37 -13.73 -27.74
C ASN A 178 -12.22 -12.95 -28.76
N ILE A 179 -12.76 -11.80 -28.33
CA ILE A 179 -13.38 -10.77 -29.18
C ILE A 179 -12.26 -9.81 -29.64
N PRO A 180 -11.90 -9.77 -30.93
CA PRO A 180 -10.78 -8.95 -31.38
C PRO A 180 -11.12 -7.45 -31.48
N THR A 181 -12.37 -7.12 -31.80
CA THR A 181 -12.83 -5.74 -32.04
C THR A 181 -14.31 -5.60 -31.72
N CYS A 182 -14.74 -4.46 -31.19
CA CYS A 182 -16.15 -4.10 -31.05
C CYS A 182 -16.73 -3.48 -32.35
N GLY A 183 -18.06 -3.42 -32.45
CA GLY A 183 -18.81 -2.52 -33.36
C GLY A 183 -19.00 -2.92 -34.83
N THR A 184 -18.47 -4.05 -35.31
CA THR A 184 -18.42 -4.31 -36.77
C THR A 184 -18.86 -5.68 -37.27
N THR A 185 -18.98 -6.70 -36.41
CA THR A 185 -19.47 -8.03 -36.84
C THR A 185 -20.19 -8.78 -35.72
N PRO A 186 -21.35 -9.41 -36.00
CA PRO A 186 -22.02 -10.29 -35.05
C PRO A 186 -21.13 -11.47 -34.66
N ILE A 187 -20.98 -11.68 -33.35
CA ILE A 187 -20.37 -12.83 -32.72
C ILE A 187 -21.45 -13.90 -32.60
N ASN A 188 -21.21 -15.08 -33.18
CA ASN A 188 -22.11 -16.22 -33.06
C ASN A 188 -21.56 -17.18 -32.02
N SER A 189 -22.26 -17.27 -30.89
CA SER A 189 -22.03 -18.20 -29.79
C SER A 189 -22.90 -19.45 -29.93
N ILE A 190 -22.37 -20.57 -29.47
CA ILE A 190 -23.12 -21.82 -29.28
C ILE A 190 -23.03 -22.14 -27.80
N ILE A 191 -24.15 -22.04 -27.10
CA ILE A 191 -24.30 -22.47 -25.72
C ILE A 191 -24.69 -23.95 -25.73
N ALA A 192 -23.96 -24.80 -25.00
CA ALA A 192 -24.26 -26.21 -24.94
C ALA A 192 -25.52 -26.48 -24.10
N SER A 193 -26.11 -27.66 -24.27
CA SER A 193 -27.23 -28.10 -23.45
C SER A 193 -26.70 -28.70 -22.14
N GLY A 194 -27.20 -28.26 -21.00
CA GLY A 194 -26.75 -28.68 -19.69
C GLY A 194 -27.00 -27.62 -18.64
N PHE A 195 -26.65 -27.94 -17.40
CA PHE A 195 -26.59 -26.97 -16.31
C PHE A 195 -25.23 -26.27 -16.30
N GLY A 196 -25.24 -25.01 -15.88
CA GLY A 196 -24.06 -24.17 -15.74
C GLY A 196 -23.10 -24.64 -14.66
N ALA A 197 -21.82 -24.34 -14.87
CA ALA A 197 -20.74 -24.53 -13.91
C ALA A 197 -20.62 -23.35 -12.92
N ILE A 198 -21.15 -22.18 -13.27
CA ILE A 198 -21.05 -20.91 -12.54
C ILE A 198 -22.47 -20.45 -12.18
N ASN A 199 -22.88 -20.68 -10.94
CA ASN A 199 -24.16 -20.21 -10.43
C ASN A 199 -23.98 -18.81 -9.78
N ASP A 200 -24.07 -17.74 -10.59
CA ASP A 200 -23.98 -16.35 -10.12
C ASP A 200 -25.33 -15.64 -10.26
N SER A 201 -26.04 -15.48 -9.13
CA SER A 201 -27.41 -14.94 -9.07
C SER A 201 -27.51 -13.41 -9.26
N THR A 202 -26.42 -12.72 -9.61
CA THR A 202 -26.42 -11.25 -9.77
C THR A 202 -27.28 -10.76 -10.94
N CYS A 203 -27.64 -11.64 -11.88
CA CYS A 203 -28.35 -11.32 -13.11
C CYS A 203 -29.58 -12.21 -13.32
N GLU A 204 -30.32 -12.55 -12.26
CA GLU A 204 -31.45 -13.52 -12.26
C GLU A 204 -31.02 -15.00 -12.38
N ASP A 205 -31.96 -15.91 -12.69
CA ASP A 205 -31.72 -17.35 -12.76
C ASP A 205 -30.81 -17.72 -13.94
N VAL A 206 -29.64 -18.30 -13.66
CA VAL A 206 -28.63 -18.67 -14.65
C VAL A 206 -28.36 -20.19 -14.70
N PRO A 207 -29.37 -21.03 -15.03
CA PRO A 207 -29.26 -22.48 -14.98
C PRO A 207 -28.60 -23.09 -16.23
N GLY A 208 -28.17 -22.32 -17.22
CA GLY A 208 -27.66 -22.79 -18.50
C GLY A 208 -26.14 -22.98 -18.52
N ASP A 209 -25.62 -23.70 -19.50
CA ASP A 209 -24.16 -23.82 -19.69
C ASP A 209 -23.54 -22.46 -20.11
N GLU A 210 -22.34 -22.12 -19.64
CA GLU A 210 -21.77 -20.78 -19.88
C GLU A 210 -20.95 -20.71 -21.17
N ALA A 211 -21.08 -19.58 -21.88
CA ALA A 211 -20.14 -19.20 -22.94
C ALA A 211 -19.37 -17.94 -22.55
N ILE A 212 -18.05 -18.08 -22.34
CA ILE A 212 -17.20 -16.98 -21.88
C ILE A 212 -16.34 -16.42 -23.02
N TYR A 213 -16.36 -15.10 -23.15
CA TYR A 213 -15.57 -14.32 -24.08
C TYR A 213 -14.55 -13.45 -23.35
N SER A 214 -13.43 -13.13 -23.99
CA SER A 214 -12.49 -12.10 -23.50
C SER A 214 -12.46 -10.91 -24.44
N PHE A 215 -12.31 -9.71 -23.91
CA PHE A 215 -12.15 -8.48 -24.67
C PHE A 215 -11.19 -7.52 -23.96
N THR A 216 -10.24 -6.97 -24.71
CA THR A 216 -9.37 -5.88 -24.22
C THR A 216 -9.75 -4.61 -24.98
N PRO A 217 -10.43 -3.63 -24.34
CA PRO A 217 -10.83 -2.39 -24.96
C PRO A 217 -9.61 -1.56 -25.36
N THR A 218 -9.70 -0.87 -26.50
CA THR A 218 -8.69 0.08 -26.95
C THR A 218 -9.01 1.52 -26.54
N VAL A 219 -10.20 1.76 -26.00
CA VAL A 219 -10.70 3.08 -25.57
C VAL A 219 -11.43 2.89 -24.25
N THR A 220 -11.17 3.75 -23.28
CA THR A 220 -11.93 3.77 -22.02
C THR A 220 -13.31 4.38 -22.29
N GLY A 221 -14.37 3.72 -21.84
CA GLY A 221 -15.72 4.26 -22.00
C GLY A 221 -16.82 3.26 -21.74
N ASN A 222 -18.04 3.66 -22.09
CA ASN A 222 -19.27 2.90 -21.89
C ASN A 222 -19.58 2.04 -23.13
N TYR A 223 -19.60 0.73 -22.93
CA TYR A 223 -19.93 -0.27 -23.94
C TYR A 223 -21.37 -0.76 -23.75
N THR A 224 -21.96 -1.33 -24.79
CA THR A 224 -23.24 -2.04 -24.72
C THR A 224 -23.16 -3.35 -25.51
N VAL A 225 -24.02 -4.30 -25.19
CA VAL A 225 -24.21 -5.53 -25.97
C VAL A 225 -25.53 -5.45 -26.71
N THR A 226 -25.52 -5.70 -28.01
CA THR A 226 -26.74 -5.91 -28.79
C THR A 226 -26.91 -7.39 -29.08
N GLN A 227 -27.93 -8.01 -28.49
CA GLN A 227 -28.37 -9.36 -28.82
C GLN A 227 -29.17 -9.33 -30.13
N ILE A 228 -28.62 -9.92 -31.19
CA ILE A 228 -29.20 -9.89 -32.55
C ILE A 228 -30.20 -11.03 -32.74
N ALA A 229 -29.81 -12.23 -32.32
CA ALA A 229 -30.63 -13.43 -32.42
C ALA A 229 -30.34 -14.36 -31.25
N THR A 230 -31.37 -14.96 -30.67
CA THR A 230 -31.21 -15.90 -29.55
C THR A 230 -32.18 -17.08 -29.67
N PHE A 231 -31.86 -18.16 -28.96
CA PHE A 231 -32.73 -19.33 -28.79
C PHE A 231 -33.54 -19.28 -27.48
N ALA A 232 -33.12 -18.45 -26.53
CA ALA A 232 -33.65 -18.32 -25.16
C ALA A 232 -33.41 -16.90 -24.64
N ASP A 233 -33.89 -16.61 -23.44
CA ASP A 233 -33.49 -15.40 -22.71
C ASP A 233 -32.05 -15.61 -22.18
N ILE A 234 -31.20 -14.58 -22.29
CA ILE A 234 -29.75 -14.66 -22.07
C ILE A 234 -29.30 -13.55 -21.13
N ASN A 235 -28.61 -13.95 -20.08
CA ASN A 235 -28.04 -13.10 -19.06
C ASN A 235 -26.59 -12.80 -19.47
N TYR A 236 -26.29 -11.51 -19.63
CA TYR A 236 -24.95 -11.05 -19.95
C TYR A 236 -24.27 -10.55 -18.68
N LEU A 237 -23.08 -11.05 -18.38
CA LEU A 237 -22.31 -10.63 -17.20
C LEU A 237 -20.87 -10.30 -17.60
N TYR A 238 -20.16 -9.52 -16.78
CA TYR A 238 -18.73 -9.24 -16.99
C TYR A 238 -17.91 -9.17 -15.71
N ASN A 239 -16.61 -9.45 -15.84
CA ASN A 239 -15.62 -9.38 -14.77
C ASN A 239 -14.21 -9.14 -15.35
N THR A 240 -13.26 -8.65 -14.54
CA THR A 240 -11.83 -8.57 -14.89
C THR A 240 -11.07 -9.88 -14.71
N SER A 241 -11.68 -10.88 -14.08
CA SER A 241 -11.15 -12.24 -13.95
C SER A 241 -12.22 -13.27 -14.28
N CYS A 242 -11.82 -14.38 -14.90
CA CYS A 242 -12.71 -15.54 -15.03
C CYS A 242 -12.64 -16.34 -13.72
N SER A 243 -13.74 -16.39 -12.99
CA SER A 243 -13.88 -17.04 -11.67
C SER A 243 -15.31 -17.56 -11.46
N THR A 244 -15.52 -18.36 -10.42
CA THR A 244 -16.86 -18.87 -10.04
C THR A 244 -17.75 -17.80 -9.40
N THR A 245 -17.19 -16.67 -8.98
CA THR A 245 -17.91 -15.56 -8.32
C THR A 245 -17.37 -14.21 -8.77
N GLY A 246 -18.07 -13.13 -8.43
CA GLY A 246 -17.63 -11.74 -8.63
C GLY A 246 -18.02 -11.16 -9.97
N TRP A 247 -18.94 -11.80 -10.69
CA TRP A 247 -19.48 -11.26 -11.92
C TRP A 247 -20.40 -10.07 -11.63
N THR A 248 -20.46 -9.15 -12.59
CA THR A 248 -21.39 -8.02 -12.56
C THR A 248 -22.37 -8.19 -13.71
N CYS A 249 -23.68 -8.15 -13.41
CA CYS A 249 -24.73 -8.18 -14.41
C CYS A 249 -24.62 -6.98 -15.35
N ILE A 250 -24.60 -7.25 -16.66
CA ILE A 250 -24.76 -6.24 -17.71
C ILE A 250 -26.26 -6.00 -17.92
N ASP A 251 -27.00 -7.07 -18.24
CA ASP A 251 -28.44 -7.06 -18.46
C ASP A 251 -28.98 -8.47 -18.67
N ASP A 252 -30.27 -8.67 -18.39
CA ASP A 252 -31.07 -9.82 -18.85
C ASP A 252 -31.77 -9.45 -20.18
N LEU A 253 -31.37 -10.10 -21.26
CA LEU A 253 -31.86 -9.80 -22.60
C LEU A 253 -32.83 -10.86 -23.12
N SER A 254 -34.12 -10.50 -23.13
CA SER A 254 -35.17 -11.29 -23.79
C SER A 254 -35.45 -10.87 -25.23
N GLY A 255 -35.36 -11.83 -26.15
CA GLY A 255 -35.70 -11.66 -27.57
C GLY A 255 -34.61 -11.10 -28.49
N ASN A 256 -34.98 -10.81 -29.74
CA ASN A 256 -34.04 -10.47 -30.82
C ASN A 256 -33.95 -8.96 -31.07
N ASN A 257 -32.75 -8.47 -31.37
CA ASN A 257 -32.41 -7.07 -31.62
C ASN A 257 -32.69 -6.15 -30.41
N VAL A 258 -32.31 -6.62 -29.23
CA VAL A 258 -32.36 -5.86 -27.98
C VAL A 258 -30.94 -5.45 -27.59
N THR A 259 -30.81 -4.28 -26.98
CA THR A 259 -29.52 -3.71 -26.56
C THR A 259 -29.54 -3.51 -25.06
N SER A 260 -28.45 -3.92 -24.41
CA SER A 260 -28.27 -3.81 -22.97
C SER A 260 -28.18 -2.36 -22.49
N GLY A 261 -28.32 -2.18 -21.18
CA GLY A 261 -27.72 -1.07 -20.45
C GLY A 261 -26.21 -0.91 -20.75
N SER A 262 -25.68 0.29 -20.51
CA SER A 262 -24.26 0.57 -20.72
C SER A 262 -23.41 0.16 -19.52
N PHE A 263 -22.25 -0.45 -19.77
CA PHE A 263 -21.27 -0.84 -18.76
C PHE A 263 -19.88 -0.31 -19.13
N SER A 264 -19.12 0.14 -18.13
CA SER A 264 -17.85 0.83 -18.33
C SER A 264 -16.68 -0.16 -18.41
N MET A 265 -15.76 0.07 -19.34
CA MET A 265 -14.50 -0.66 -19.42
C MET A 265 -13.32 0.30 -19.62
N ILE A 266 -12.16 -0.07 -19.09
CA ILE A 266 -10.91 0.71 -19.11
C ILE A 266 -9.98 0.19 -20.21
N ALA A 267 -9.49 1.08 -21.08
CA ALA A 267 -8.53 0.76 -22.13
C ALA A 267 -7.34 -0.06 -21.61
N GLY A 268 -6.98 -1.13 -22.30
CA GLY A 268 -5.86 -2.00 -21.95
C GLY A 268 -6.13 -3.03 -20.85
N THR A 269 -7.27 -2.98 -20.16
CA THR A 269 -7.66 -3.99 -19.16
C THR A 269 -8.47 -5.10 -19.81
N THR A 270 -8.08 -6.36 -19.65
CA THR A 270 -8.86 -7.48 -20.21
C THR A 270 -10.10 -7.75 -19.35
N TYR A 271 -11.26 -7.75 -19.98
CA TYR A 271 -12.53 -8.14 -19.39
C TYR A 271 -13.00 -9.48 -19.96
N TYR A 272 -13.69 -10.24 -19.13
CA TYR A 272 -14.41 -11.45 -19.50
C TYR A 272 -15.90 -11.13 -19.57
N ILE A 273 -16.58 -11.61 -20.61
CA ILE A 273 -18.01 -11.44 -20.83
C ILE A 273 -18.63 -12.82 -20.88
N MET A 274 -19.52 -13.11 -19.94
CA MET A 274 -20.23 -14.38 -19.82
C MET A 274 -21.62 -14.26 -20.43
N LEU A 275 -22.00 -15.25 -21.21
CA LEU A 275 -23.36 -15.47 -21.67
C LEU A 275 -23.88 -16.70 -20.95
N ASP A 276 -24.97 -16.52 -20.23
CA ASP A 276 -25.70 -17.60 -19.57
C ASP A 276 -27.15 -17.63 -20.06
N SER A 277 -27.74 -18.82 -20.16
CA SER A 277 -29.10 -19.01 -20.66
C SER A 277 -30.02 -19.37 -19.51
N GLU A 278 -31.21 -18.77 -19.45
CA GLU A 278 -32.21 -19.06 -18.41
C GLU A 278 -32.82 -20.48 -18.46
N ASN A 279 -32.27 -21.35 -19.30
CA ASN A 279 -32.62 -22.76 -19.36
C ASN A 279 -31.46 -23.63 -19.88
N SER A 280 -31.58 -24.94 -19.62
CA SER A 280 -30.58 -25.95 -19.95
C SER A 280 -30.71 -26.58 -21.35
N SER A 281 -31.54 -26.03 -22.24
CA SER A 281 -31.80 -26.65 -23.56
C SER A 281 -30.62 -26.51 -24.53
N GLY A 282 -29.78 -25.48 -24.35
CA GLY A 282 -28.68 -25.12 -25.25
C GLY A 282 -29.15 -24.61 -26.63
N GLY A 283 -28.32 -23.82 -27.30
CA GLY A 283 -28.65 -23.25 -28.60
C GLY A 283 -27.71 -22.15 -29.09
N ASN A 284 -28.12 -21.46 -30.16
CA ASN A 284 -27.29 -20.44 -30.81
C ASN A 284 -27.71 -19.03 -30.38
N VAL A 285 -26.72 -18.22 -29.99
CA VAL A 285 -26.89 -16.79 -29.71
C VAL A 285 -25.98 -15.99 -30.64
N SER A 286 -26.48 -14.87 -31.15
CA SER A 286 -25.73 -13.93 -31.98
C SER A 286 -25.79 -12.55 -31.34
N PHE A 287 -24.64 -11.93 -31.07
CA PHE A 287 -24.57 -10.63 -30.41
C PHE A 287 -23.47 -9.74 -30.99
N THR A 288 -23.52 -8.44 -30.72
CA THR A 288 -22.45 -7.49 -31.05
C THR A 288 -22.09 -6.69 -29.81
N LEU A 289 -20.79 -6.61 -29.49
CA LEU A 289 -20.27 -5.67 -28.51
C LEU A 289 -20.10 -4.32 -29.18
N ASN A 290 -20.80 -3.28 -28.74
CA ASN A 290 -20.76 -1.94 -29.33
C ASN A 290 -19.70 -1.08 -28.66
N CYS A 291 -18.88 -0.39 -29.46
CA CYS A 291 -17.82 0.49 -28.95
C CYS A 291 -18.39 1.81 -28.40
N PRO A 292 -17.77 2.41 -27.37
CA PRO A 292 -18.01 3.80 -27.01
C PRO A 292 -17.58 4.74 -28.15
N THR A 293 -18.19 5.91 -28.22
CA THR A 293 -17.63 7.03 -28.98
C THR A 293 -16.33 7.47 -28.31
N PRO A 294 -15.22 7.61 -29.06
CA PRO A 294 -13.97 8.10 -28.48
C PRO A 294 -14.17 9.46 -27.80
N LEU A 295 -13.62 9.64 -26.59
CA LEU A 295 -13.54 10.97 -25.98
C LEU A 295 -12.72 11.91 -26.89
N PRO A 296 -12.99 13.23 -26.87
CA PRO A 296 -12.15 14.23 -27.53
C PRO A 296 -10.70 14.14 -27.01
N GLY A 297 -9.73 14.10 -27.92
CA GLY A 297 -8.31 14.08 -27.60
C GLY A 297 -7.70 15.48 -27.56
N CYS A 298 -6.40 15.57 -27.29
CA CYS A 298 -5.67 16.82 -27.37
C CYS A 298 -5.74 17.38 -28.81
N GLY A 299 -6.23 18.62 -28.97
CA GLY A 299 -6.46 19.28 -30.26
C GLY A 299 -7.91 19.20 -30.76
N ASP A 300 -8.77 18.42 -30.11
CA ASP A 300 -10.21 18.37 -30.41
C ASP A 300 -10.99 19.43 -29.61
N PRO A 301 -12.16 19.84 -30.10
CA PRO A 301 -13.09 20.66 -29.32
C PRO A 301 -13.84 19.82 -28.27
N PHE A 302 -14.08 20.42 -27.11
CA PHE A 302 -14.89 19.90 -26.02
C PHE A 302 -16.19 20.71 -25.91
N TYR A 303 -17.32 20.03 -26.02
CA TYR A 303 -18.67 20.59 -25.92
C TYR A 303 -19.46 19.92 -24.81
N ASP A 304 -20.58 20.51 -24.44
CA ASP A 304 -21.65 19.86 -23.69
C ASP A 304 -22.45 18.86 -24.56
N SER A 305 -23.51 18.29 -23.98
CA SER A 305 -24.40 17.31 -24.62
C SER A 305 -25.15 17.84 -25.85
N GLY A 306 -25.35 19.16 -25.97
CA GLY A 306 -25.94 19.83 -27.12
C GLY A 306 -24.99 19.94 -28.32
N GLY A 307 -23.69 19.70 -28.13
CA GLY A 307 -22.66 19.85 -29.15
C GLY A 307 -22.56 21.29 -29.69
N SER A 308 -21.92 21.48 -30.84
CA SER A 308 -21.59 22.82 -31.37
C SER A 308 -22.77 23.70 -31.82
N THR A 309 -24.01 23.20 -31.77
CA THR A 309 -25.18 23.92 -32.31
C THR A 309 -26.46 23.80 -31.48
N GLY A 310 -26.46 22.95 -30.46
CA GLY A 310 -27.62 22.67 -29.60
C GLY A 310 -27.43 23.25 -28.21
N ASN A 311 -28.49 23.16 -27.41
CA ASN A 311 -28.41 23.39 -25.97
C ASN A 311 -28.19 22.04 -25.27
N TYR A 312 -27.62 22.05 -24.06
CA TYR A 312 -27.60 20.86 -23.20
C TYR A 312 -29.03 20.41 -22.81
N SER A 313 -29.17 19.21 -22.23
CA SER A 313 -30.46 18.70 -21.74
C SER A 313 -30.61 18.87 -20.22
N ASN A 314 -31.86 18.81 -19.76
CA ASN A 314 -32.20 18.78 -18.33
C ASN A 314 -31.83 17.43 -17.69
N ASN A 315 -31.57 17.44 -16.38
CA ASN A 315 -31.28 16.27 -15.53
C ASN A 315 -30.05 15.49 -16.00
N GLU A 316 -29.02 16.19 -16.46
CA GLU A 316 -27.75 15.58 -16.82
C GLU A 316 -26.82 15.56 -15.62
N LEU A 317 -26.19 14.41 -15.37
CA LEU A 317 -25.06 14.30 -14.46
C LEU A 317 -23.96 13.54 -15.19
N THR A 318 -23.03 14.30 -15.77
CA THR A 318 -21.96 13.75 -16.63
C THR A 318 -20.60 14.02 -16.01
N THR A 319 -19.73 13.02 -16.01
CA THR A 319 -18.31 13.17 -15.64
C THR A 319 -17.44 12.87 -16.85
N THR A 320 -16.55 13.79 -17.18
CA THR A 320 -15.63 13.71 -18.31
C THR A 320 -14.21 13.95 -17.82
N THR A 321 -13.32 12.99 -18.03
CA THR A 321 -11.91 13.11 -17.66
C THR A 321 -11.03 13.06 -18.90
N PHE A 322 -10.13 14.03 -19.03
CA PHE A 322 -9.15 14.10 -20.10
C PHE A 322 -7.77 13.75 -19.56
N PHE A 323 -7.08 12.84 -20.25
CA PHE A 323 -5.68 12.52 -20.01
C PHE A 323 -4.83 13.03 -21.18
N PRO A 324 -3.56 13.39 -20.94
CA PRO A 324 -2.64 13.73 -22.01
C PRO A 324 -2.31 12.48 -22.83
N ASP A 325 -2.16 12.63 -24.15
CA ASP A 325 -1.76 11.52 -25.04
C ASP A 325 -0.32 11.04 -24.77
N THR A 326 0.53 11.91 -24.23
CA THR A 326 1.93 11.63 -23.89
C THR A 326 2.13 11.72 -22.39
N ALA A 327 2.66 10.66 -21.78
CA ALA A 327 2.97 10.65 -20.35
C ALA A 327 3.98 11.76 -20.00
N GLY A 328 3.65 12.56 -18.98
CA GLY A 328 4.44 13.72 -18.54
C GLY A 328 3.99 15.06 -19.13
N ASP A 329 3.09 15.06 -20.11
CA ASP A 329 2.36 16.26 -20.52
C ASP A 329 1.20 16.55 -19.56
N ALA A 330 0.66 17.77 -19.59
CA ALA A 330 -0.55 18.18 -18.88
C ALA A 330 -1.62 18.63 -19.86
N VAL A 331 -2.87 18.22 -19.58
CA VAL A 331 -4.05 18.70 -20.30
C VAL A 331 -4.30 20.16 -19.92
N THR A 332 -4.53 20.99 -20.93
CA THR A 332 -5.01 22.36 -20.81
C THR A 332 -6.34 22.51 -21.54
N VAL A 333 -7.39 22.91 -20.80
CA VAL A 333 -8.73 23.20 -21.34
C VAL A 333 -8.95 24.71 -21.35
N THR A 334 -9.20 25.26 -22.54
CA THR A 334 -9.47 26.69 -22.74
C THR A 334 -10.88 26.89 -23.27
N PHE A 335 -11.77 27.44 -22.44
CA PHE A 335 -13.13 27.79 -22.84
C PHE A 335 -13.15 29.02 -23.74
N THR A 336 -13.90 28.93 -24.83
CA THR A 336 -14.15 30.02 -25.78
C THR A 336 -15.60 30.52 -25.76
N ASP A 337 -16.53 29.68 -25.28
CA ASP A 337 -17.91 30.05 -25.00
C ASP A 337 -18.41 29.32 -23.74
N PHE A 338 -19.32 29.96 -22.99
CA PHE A 338 -19.89 29.42 -21.75
C PHE A 338 -21.23 30.11 -21.41
N ASP A 339 -22.32 29.35 -21.36
CA ASP A 339 -23.67 29.81 -21.02
C ASP A 339 -24.47 28.67 -20.34
N LEU A 340 -24.52 28.69 -19.01
CA LEU A 340 -25.30 27.79 -18.15
C LEU A 340 -26.38 28.55 -17.38
N GLU A 341 -27.42 27.87 -16.87
CA GLU A 341 -28.38 28.53 -15.98
C GLU A 341 -27.69 28.99 -14.69
N SER A 342 -27.75 30.30 -14.40
CA SER A 342 -27.04 30.88 -13.26
C SER A 342 -27.62 30.41 -11.92
N GLY A 343 -26.81 29.68 -11.16
CA GLY A 343 -27.14 29.21 -9.81
C GLY A 343 -27.96 27.92 -9.73
N TRP A 344 -28.18 27.24 -10.85
CA TRP A 344 -28.95 25.98 -10.91
C TRP A 344 -28.21 24.87 -11.66
N ASP A 345 -27.53 25.23 -12.76
CA ASP A 345 -26.67 24.30 -13.52
C ASP A 345 -25.20 24.61 -13.28
N PHE A 346 -24.39 23.58 -13.06
CA PHE A 346 -23.01 23.74 -12.63
C PHE A 346 -22.03 22.88 -13.42
N LEU A 347 -20.90 23.50 -13.79
CA LEU A 347 -19.70 22.80 -14.21
C LEU A 347 -18.66 22.84 -13.09
N TYR A 348 -18.29 21.68 -12.57
CA TYR A 348 -17.22 21.50 -11.60
C TYR A 348 -15.95 21.07 -12.32
N VAL A 349 -14.81 21.66 -11.95
CA VAL A 349 -13.50 21.34 -12.53
C VAL A 349 -12.57 20.84 -11.43
N TYR A 350 -11.86 19.75 -11.70
CA TYR A 350 -10.94 19.10 -10.76
C TYR A 350 -9.58 18.83 -11.42
N ASP A 351 -8.51 19.05 -10.66
CA ASP A 351 -7.12 18.82 -11.09
C ASP A 351 -6.69 17.39 -10.80
N GLY A 352 -7.08 16.47 -11.67
CA GLY A 352 -6.71 15.07 -11.57
C GLY A 352 -7.68 14.12 -12.29
N PRO A 353 -7.47 12.80 -12.13
CA PRO A 353 -8.16 11.76 -12.86
C PRO A 353 -9.62 11.50 -12.43
N ASP A 354 -10.10 12.09 -11.33
CA ASP A 354 -11.51 12.00 -10.93
C ASP A 354 -11.96 13.17 -10.03
N ALA A 355 -13.24 13.17 -9.63
CA ALA A 355 -13.87 14.23 -8.83
C ALA A 355 -13.48 14.24 -7.33
N THR A 356 -12.60 13.34 -6.88
CA THR A 356 -12.04 13.36 -5.51
C THR A 356 -10.77 14.21 -5.42
N TYR A 357 -10.21 14.63 -6.55
CA TYR A 357 -9.01 15.45 -6.67
C TYR A 357 -9.30 16.94 -6.36
N PRO A 358 -8.26 17.78 -6.15
CA PRO A 358 -8.45 19.19 -5.81
C PRO A 358 -9.37 19.91 -6.81
N SER A 359 -10.41 20.58 -6.29
CA SER A 359 -11.31 21.38 -7.14
C SER A 359 -10.61 22.66 -7.60
N LEU A 360 -10.67 22.92 -8.91
CA LEU A 360 -10.22 24.17 -9.54
C LEU A 360 -11.35 25.21 -9.63
N GLY A 361 -12.59 24.83 -9.32
CA GLY A 361 -13.72 25.74 -9.20
C GLY A 361 -15.06 25.13 -9.59
N THR A 362 -16.10 25.93 -9.37
CA THR A 362 -17.50 25.64 -9.72
C THR A 362 -18.06 26.83 -10.50
N PHE A 363 -18.60 26.57 -11.69
CA PHE A 363 -18.96 27.61 -12.64
C PHE A 363 -20.43 27.47 -13.09
N SER A 364 -21.12 28.60 -13.22
CA SER A 364 -22.48 28.73 -13.76
C SER A 364 -22.65 30.10 -14.43
N GLY A 365 -23.78 30.33 -15.12
CA GLY A 365 -24.03 31.59 -15.83
C GLY A 365 -23.17 31.74 -17.08
N THR A 366 -22.82 32.99 -17.43
CA THR A 366 -22.13 33.33 -18.70
C THR A 366 -20.66 33.73 -18.55
N GLY A 367 -20.08 33.54 -17.37
CA GLY A 367 -18.68 33.89 -17.12
C GLY A 367 -17.77 32.82 -17.67
N ILE A 368 -16.88 33.15 -18.62
CA ILE A 368 -15.94 32.19 -19.23
C ILE A 368 -14.99 31.64 -18.15
N PRO A 369 -15.00 30.32 -17.86
CA PRO A 369 -14.10 29.69 -16.91
C PRO A 369 -12.69 29.50 -17.48
N GLY A 370 -11.69 29.45 -16.60
CA GLY A 370 -10.33 29.06 -16.99
C GLY A 370 -9.60 30.08 -17.88
N PRO A 371 -8.53 29.67 -18.58
CA PRO A 371 -8.12 28.28 -18.86
C PRO A 371 -7.66 27.51 -17.63
N PHE A 372 -7.75 26.17 -17.69
CA PHE A 372 -7.25 25.26 -16.66
C PHE A 372 -6.16 24.39 -17.25
N THR A 373 -5.03 24.25 -16.55
CA THR A 373 -3.95 23.33 -16.89
C THR A 373 -3.76 22.39 -15.71
N SER A 374 -3.72 21.08 -15.96
CA SER A 374 -3.47 20.10 -14.89
C SER A 374 -2.10 20.32 -14.26
N SER A 375 -2.04 20.26 -12.93
CA SER A 375 -0.79 20.18 -12.16
C SER A 375 -0.55 18.81 -11.53
N ASP A 376 -1.53 17.90 -11.62
CA ASP A 376 -1.43 16.53 -11.16
C ASP A 376 -0.40 15.71 -11.98
N PRO A 377 0.36 14.78 -11.37
CA PRO A 377 1.34 13.94 -12.08
C PRO A 377 0.77 13.10 -13.23
N THR A 378 -0.53 12.80 -13.24
CA THR A 378 -1.20 12.12 -14.35
C THR A 378 -1.43 13.06 -15.55
N GLY A 379 -1.32 14.37 -15.34
CA GLY A 379 -1.62 15.42 -16.30
C GLY A 379 -3.11 15.57 -16.62
N ALA A 380 -4.00 14.93 -15.85
CA ALA A 380 -5.42 14.82 -16.14
C ALA A 380 -6.27 15.98 -15.57
N LEU A 381 -7.36 16.30 -16.27
CA LEU A 381 -8.42 17.19 -15.76
C LEU A 381 -9.76 16.47 -15.81
N THR A 382 -10.54 16.61 -14.73
CA THR A 382 -11.90 16.05 -14.62
C THR A 382 -12.94 17.16 -14.56
N PHE A 383 -14.01 16.98 -15.33
CA PHE A 383 -15.15 17.89 -15.44
C PHE A 383 -16.42 17.16 -15.03
N VAL A 384 -17.18 17.71 -14.09
CA VAL A 384 -18.51 17.20 -13.73
C VAL A 384 -19.54 18.25 -14.12
N PHE A 385 -20.49 17.89 -14.98
CA PHE A 385 -21.62 18.73 -15.35
C PHE A 385 -22.89 18.20 -14.70
N ASP A 386 -23.61 19.07 -14.00
CA ASP A 386 -24.85 18.77 -13.28
C ASP A 386 -25.91 19.80 -13.68
N SER A 387 -26.99 19.33 -14.31
CA SER A 387 -28.12 20.17 -14.74
C SER A 387 -29.44 19.80 -14.08
N ASP A 388 -30.25 20.81 -13.82
CA ASP A 388 -31.51 20.69 -13.13
C ASP A 388 -32.67 20.23 -14.05
N SER A 389 -33.90 20.17 -13.54
CA SER A 389 -35.06 19.68 -14.28
C SER A 389 -35.61 20.62 -15.37
N SER A 390 -35.12 21.85 -15.51
CA SER A 390 -35.69 22.91 -16.34
C SER A 390 -34.67 23.93 -16.85
N PHE A 391 -35.00 24.60 -17.95
CA PHE A 391 -34.16 25.62 -18.62
C PHE A 391 -32.81 25.09 -19.14
N THR A 392 -32.54 25.31 -20.42
CA THR A 392 -31.25 24.94 -21.01
C THR A 392 -30.76 26.04 -21.92
N TYR A 393 -29.44 26.15 -22.01
CA TYR A 393 -28.71 27.18 -22.73
C TYR A 393 -27.66 26.56 -23.64
N SER A 394 -26.89 27.37 -24.36
CA SER A 394 -25.94 26.87 -25.38
C SER A 394 -24.75 26.11 -24.81
N GLY A 395 -24.58 26.02 -23.49
CA GLY A 395 -23.55 25.19 -22.87
C GLY A 395 -22.17 25.78 -23.03
N TRP A 396 -21.21 25.00 -23.53
CA TRP A 396 -19.83 25.47 -23.67
C TRP A 396 -19.14 24.99 -24.96
N GLU A 397 -18.16 25.77 -25.39
CA GLU A 397 -17.16 25.37 -26.37
C GLU A 397 -15.79 25.59 -25.74
N ALA A 398 -14.97 24.54 -25.70
CA ALA A 398 -13.60 24.61 -25.21
C ALA A 398 -12.64 23.90 -26.16
N SER A 399 -11.38 24.31 -26.14
CA SER A 399 -10.29 23.61 -26.85
C SER A 399 -9.39 22.88 -25.87
N LEU A 400 -9.04 21.65 -26.24
CA LEU A 400 -8.10 20.79 -25.51
C LEU A 400 -6.70 20.93 -26.11
N SER A 401 -5.70 21.07 -25.28
CA SER A 401 -4.30 21.04 -25.70
C SER A 401 -3.45 20.30 -24.66
N CYS A 402 -2.37 19.67 -25.11
CA CYS A 402 -1.47 18.92 -24.24
C CYS A 402 -0.04 19.32 -24.55
N ALA A 403 0.71 19.62 -23.50
CA ALA A 403 2.11 20.01 -23.56
C ALA A 403 2.77 19.64 -22.23
N PRO A 404 4.11 19.53 -22.16
CA PRO A 404 4.81 19.34 -20.90
C PRO A 404 4.34 20.35 -19.87
N TYR A 405 4.00 19.89 -18.66
CA TYR A 405 3.60 20.81 -17.59
C TYR A 405 4.75 21.79 -17.32
N VAL A 406 4.49 23.07 -17.51
CA VAL A 406 5.39 24.15 -17.11
C VAL A 406 4.70 24.87 -15.94
N PRO A 407 5.18 24.68 -14.70
CA PRO A 407 4.63 25.40 -13.56
C PRO A 407 4.63 26.92 -13.85
N PRO A 408 3.55 27.64 -13.51
CA PRO A 408 3.53 29.09 -13.62
C PRO A 408 4.73 29.71 -12.89
N THR A 409 5.44 30.63 -13.54
CA THR A 409 6.58 31.30 -12.94
C THR A 409 6.11 32.26 -11.83
N ILE A 410 6.37 31.91 -10.58
CA ILE A 410 6.11 32.71 -9.39
C ILE A 410 7.26 33.69 -9.14
N CYS A 411 8.49 33.28 -9.38
CA CYS A 411 9.67 34.08 -9.11
C CYS A 411 9.82 35.19 -10.17
N GLY A 412 9.83 36.46 -9.74
CA GLY A 412 9.85 37.62 -10.62
C GLY A 412 8.45 38.14 -11.01
N SER A 413 7.38 37.58 -10.45
CA SER A 413 6.01 38.06 -10.62
C SER A 413 5.65 39.18 -9.63
N THR A 414 4.53 39.86 -9.87
CA THR A 414 3.88 40.77 -8.91
C THR A 414 2.48 40.25 -8.65
N ILE A 415 2.13 40.03 -7.38
CA ILE A 415 0.77 39.69 -6.96
C ILE A 415 -0.01 40.94 -6.53
N TYR A 416 -1.32 40.93 -6.76
CA TYR A 416 -2.24 42.00 -6.41
C TYR A 416 -3.41 41.45 -5.60
N ASP A 417 -4.20 42.34 -4.99
CA ASP A 417 -5.56 42.02 -4.54
C ASP A 417 -6.53 41.80 -5.72
N SER A 418 -7.80 41.54 -5.41
CA SER A 418 -8.87 41.29 -6.39
C SER A 418 -9.11 42.45 -7.38
N GLY A 419 -8.77 43.69 -7.01
CA GLY A 419 -8.84 44.87 -7.87
C GLY A 419 -7.74 44.94 -8.93
N GLY A 420 -6.69 44.12 -8.81
CA GLY A 420 -5.53 44.13 -9.70
C GLY A 420 -4.74 45.46 -9.66
N ALA A 421 -3.88 45.69 -10.65
CA ALA A 421 -2.95 46.83 -10.66
C ALA A 421 -3.59 48.23 -10.75
N GLY A 422 -4.91 48.33 -11.00
CA GLY A 422 -5.58 49.61 -11.26
C GLY A 422 -6.98 49.75 -10.66
N GLY A 423 -7.48 48.74 -9.95
CA GLY A 423 -8.79 48.75 -9.30
C GLY A 423 -8.70 48.83 -7.78
N ASN A 424 -9.86 48.89 -7.14
CA ASN A 424 -9.99 48.66 -5.71
C ASN A 424 -10.41 47.20 -5.49
N TYR A 425 -10.10 46.62 -4.32
CA TYR A 425 -10.65 45.34 -3.91
C TYR A 425 -12.18 45.41 -3.72
N GLY A 426 -12.86 44.27 -3.56
CA GLY A 426 -14.30 44.19 -3.31
C GLY A 426 -14.67 44.06 -1.82
N ASP A 427 -15.95 44.31 -1.51
CA ASP A 427 -16.52 44.12 -0.17
C ASP A 427 -16.77 42.62 0.12
N ASN A 428 -16.61 42.19 1.38
CA ASN A 428 -16.83 40.82 1.88
C ASN A 428 -15.96 39.76 1.19
N GLU A 429 -14.71 40.09 0.89
CA GLU A 429 -13.77 39.15 0.30
C GLU A 429 -13.02 38.39 1.37
N TYR A 430 -12.87 37.08 1.17
CA TYR A 430 -11.97 36.25 1.95
C TYR A 430 -11.17 35.40 0.98
N SER A 431 -9.85 35.61 0.93
CA SER A 431 -8.97 34.87 0.03
C SER A 431 -7.72 34.38 0.74
N ILE A 432 -7.29 33.18 0.37
CA ILE A 432 -6.03 32.58 0.82
C ILE A 432 -5.19 32.33 -0.43
N THR A 433 -4.02 32.96 -0.49
CA THR A 433 -3.06 32.79 -1.58
C THR A 433 -1.77 32.21 -1.03
N THR A 434 -1.44 30.98 -1.40
CA THR A 434 -0.14 30.38 -1.08
C THR A 434 0.81 30.53 -2.26
N LEU A 435 1.98 31.11 -2.02
CA LEU A 435 3.07 31.19 -2.98
C LEU A 435 4.16 30.19 -2.61
N THR A 436 4.47 29.28 -3.53
CA THR A 436 5.60 28.35 -3.41
C THR A 436 6.64 28.72 -4.47
N PRO A 437 7.95 28.69 -4.16
CA PRO A 437 9.00 29.02 -5.12
C PRO A 437 8.97 28.05 -6.31
N ASP A 438 9.09 28.59 -7.53
CA ASP A 438 9.18 27.79 -8.76
C ASP A 438 10.61 27.24 -9.02
N ILE A 439 11.60 27.74 -8.26
CA ILE A 439 12.98 27.26 -8.24
C ILE A 439 13.18 26.44 -6.96
N ALA A 440 13.34 25.13 -7.12
CA ALA A 440 13.64 24.22 -6.01
C ALA A 440 14.84 24.72 -5.17
N GLY A 441 14.73 24.63 -3.84
CA GLY A 441 15.78 25.05 -2.90
C GLY A 441 15.90 26.56 -2.68
N THR A 442 15.01 27.38 -3.24
CA THR A 442 14.89 28.82 -2.93
C THR A 442 13.76 29.09 -1.95
N ALA A 443 13.70 30.31 -1.40
CA ALA A 443 12.59 30.79 -0.61
C ALA A 443 11.98 32.05 -1.22
N ILE A 444 10.66 32.20 -1.09
CA ILE A 444 9.93 33.41 -1.47
C ILE A 444 10.42 34.57 -0.60
N LEU A 445 10.85 35.65 -1.26
CA LEU A 445 11.03 36.99 -0.73
C LEU A 445 9.93 37.89 -1.33
N ALA A 446 8.95 38.22 -0.50
CA ALA A 446 7.82 39.08 -0.82
C ALA A 446 8.12 40.53 -0.44
N THR A 447 8.15 41.42 -1.44
CA THR A 447 8.42 42.85 -1.26
C THR A 447 7.20 43.67 -1.65
N PHE A 448 6.52 44.26 -0.67
CA PHE A 448 5.36 45.11 -0.92
C PHE A 448 5.78 46.43 -1.58
N THR A 449 5.17 46.74 -2.72
CA THR A 449 5.39 48.00 -3.46
C THR A 449 4.22 48.97 -3.31
N ALA A 450 3.03 48.48 -2.95
CA ALA A 450 1.87 49.28 -2.58
C ALA A 450 1.05 48.59 -1.47
N PHE A 451 0.44 49.38 -0.59
CA PHE A 451 -0.46 48.88 0.46
C PHE A 451 -1.43 49.98 0.92
N ASN A 452 -2.74 49.75 0.79
CA ASN A 452 -3.81 50.68 1.14
C ASN A 452 -5.12 49.92 1.39
N LEU A 453 -5.35 49.52 2.64
CA LEU A 453 -6.56 48.85 3.12
C LEU A 453 -7.34 49.74 4.10
N GLU A 454 -8.62 49.42 4.37
CA GLU A 454 -9.39 50.11 5.40
C GLU A 454 -8.79 49.87 6.79
N ASN A 455 -8.37 50.96 7.44
CA ASN A 455 -7.64 50.88 8.71
C ASN A 455 -8.48 50.31 9.86
N GLY A 456 -8.17 49.06 10.23
CA GLY A 456 -8.75 48.36 11.38
C GLY A 456 -9.97 47.49 11.08
N TRP A 457 -10.37 47.39 9.81
CA TRP A 457 -11.54 46.63 9.36
C TRP A 457 -11.16 45.61 8.29
N ASP A 458 -10.30 46.01 7.35
CA ASP A 458 -9.73 45.11 6.34
C ASP A 458 -8.29 44.77 6.68
N TYR A 459 -7.91 43.50 6.50
CA TYR A 459 -6.58 43.03 6.86
C TYR A 459 -5.99 42.06 5.84
N LEU A 460 -4.66 42.14 5.75
CA LEU A 460 -3.82 41.14 5.09
C LEU A 460 -2.94 40.50 6.15
N GLU A 461 -3.06 39.20 6.36
CA GLU A 461 -2.19 38.41 7.22
C GLU A 461 -1.22 37.58 6.37
N VAL A 462 0.05 37.54 6.79
CA VAL A 462 1.11 36.80 6.09
C VAL A 462 1.62 35.69 7.00
N PHE A 463 1.73 34.47 6.49
CA PHE A 463 2.18 33.27 7.22
C PHE A 463 3.44 32.67 6.59
N ASP A 464 4.35 32.18 7.44
CA ASP A 464 5.62 31.54 7.04
C ASP A 464 5.45 30.04 6.83
N GLY A 465 4.91 29.67 5.67
CA GLY A 465 4.69 28.28 5.28
C GLY A 465 3.61 28.11 4.22
N PRO A 466 3.30 26.86 3.85
CA PRO A 466 2.40 26.53 2.73
C PRO A 466 0.90 26.72 3.02
N ASN A 467 0.50 27.07 4.25
CA ASN A 467 -0.89 27.42 4.57
C ASN A 467 -0.99 28.30 5.83
N ASN A 468 -2.21 28.67 6.21
CA ASN A 468 -2.52 29.57 7.34
C ASN A 468 -2.48 28.90 8.73
N THR A 469 -2.01 27.65 8.86
CA THR A 469 -1.75 27.02 10.16
C THR A 469 -0.31 27.22 10.65
N PHE A 470 0.56 27.72 9.78
CA PHE A 470 1.96 28.03 10.07
C PHE A 470 2.12 29.36 10.84
N PRO A 471 3.31 29.68 11.38
CA PRO A 471 3.52 30.91 12.13
C PRO A 471 3.14 32.17 11.33
N SER A 472 2.30 33.03 11.91
CA SER A 472 1.98 34.35 11.36
C SER A 472 3.18 35.30 11.48
N LEU A 473 3.55 35.92 10.37
CA LEU A 473 4.57 36.98 10.25
C LEU A 473 3.97 38.37 10.51
N GLY A 474 2.64 38.47 10.60
CA GLY A 474 1.93 39.68 11.00
C GLY A 474 0.62 39.87 10.26
N ASN A 475 -0.24 40.69 10.86
CA ASN A 475 -1.54 41.12 10.35
C ASN A 475 -1.50 42.63 10.10
N PHE A 476 -1.83 43.06 8.89
CA PHE A 476 -1.58 44.41 8.37
C PHE A 476 -2.85 45.08 7.86
N THR A 477 -2.98 46.37 8.12
CA THR A 477 -4.12 47.20 7.74
C THR A 477 -3.68 48.66 7.49
N GLY A 478 -4.55 49.48 6.91
CA GLY A 478 -4.25 50.89 6.62
C GLY A 478 -3.27 51.08 5.44
N THR A 479 -2.44 52.12 5.52
CA THR A 479 -1.56 52.57 4.41
C THR A 479 -0.07 52.36 4.64
N THR A 480 0.30 51.71 5.74
CA THR A 480 1.72 51.45 6.03
C THR A 480 2.17 50.21 5.27
N ILE A 481 3.18 50.36 4.41
CA ILE A 481 3.73 49.24 3.63
C ILE A 481 4.34 48.20 4.58
N PRO A 482 3.86 46.94 4.57
CA PRO A 482 4.40 45.85 5.39
C PRO A 482 5.61 45.18 4.73
N GLY A 483 6.39 44.44 5.52
CA GLY A 483 7.52 43.67 5.00
C GLY A 483 8.74 44.50 4.58
N PRO A 484 9.68 43.93 3.80
CA PRO A 484 9.59 42.65 3.08
C PRO A 484 9.59 41.41 3.99
N PHE A 485 9.08 40.29 3.48
CA PHE A 485 9.05 38.99 4.18
C PHE A 485 9.80 37.94 3.38
N THR A 486 10.59 37.12 4.07
CA THR A 486 11.28 35.96 3.48
C THR A 486 10.79 34.71 4.19
N SER A 487 10.38 33.69 3.44
CA SER A 487 10.04 32.39 4.02
C SER A 487 11.26 31.80 4.72
N SER A 488 11.08 31.38 5.98
CA SER A 488 12.04 30.54 6.71
C SER A 488 11.60 29.08 6.75
N HIS A 489 10.37 28.78 6.32
CA HIS A 489 9.87 27.42 6.19
C HIS A 489 10.66 26.61 5.16
N PRO A 490 10.90 25.29 5.39
CA PRO A 490 11.62 24.41 4.46
C PRO A 490 11.06 24.34 3.03
N SER A 491 9.74 24.53 2.85
CA SER A 491 9.12 24.59 1.52
C SER A 491 9.45 25.87 0.74
N GLY A 492 10.03 26.88 1.40
CA GLY A 492 10.26 28.21 0.85
C GLY A 492 8.99 29.03 0.62
N SER A 493 7.81 28.56 1.05
CA SER A 493 6.50 29.15 0.74
C SER A 493 6.07 30.26 1.71
N LEU A 494 5.31 31.24 1.21
CA LEU A 494 4.54 32.20 2.03
C LEU A 494 3.06 32.10 1.71
N THR A 495 2.21 32.21 2.73
CA THR A 495 0.74 32.26 2.56
C THR A 495 0.19 33.61 2.96
N PHE A 496 -0.68 34.18 2.13
CA PHE A 496 -1.35 35.47 2.33
C PHE A 496 -2.83 35.21 2.56
N VAL A 497 -3.40 35.80 3.61
CA VAL A 497 -4.84 35.74 3.90
C VAL A 497 -5.38 37.16 3.89
N PHE A 498 -6.22 37.46 2.91
CA PHE A 498 -6.89 38.75 2.76
C PHE A 498 -8.36 38.63 3.17
N ASP A 499 -8.82 39.55 4.01
CA ASP A 499 -10.17 39.61 4.53
C ASP A 499 -10.67 41.07 4.50
N SER A 500 -11.80 41.31 3.82
CA SER A 500 -12.45 42.63 3.75
C SER A 500 -13.87 42.60 4.31
N ASP A 501 -14.26 43.70 4.93
CA ASP A 501 -15.59 43.86 5.51
C ASP A 501 -16.65 44.25 4.47
N SER A 502 -17.87 44.54 4.92
CA SER A 502 -19.00 44.83 4.03
C SER A 502 -18.99 46.20 3.34
N SER A 503 -17.97 47.05 3.55
CA SER A 503 -17.92 48.42 3.03
C SER A 503 -16.51 49.00 2.90
N PHE A 504 -16.40 50.12 2.15
CA PHE A 504 -15.19 50.95 2.03
C PHE A 504 -13.96 50.26 1.45
N THR A 505 -13.98 50.06 0.13
CA THR A 505 -12.82 49.52 -0.59
C THR A 505 -11.81 50.58 -1.01
N TYR A 506 -10.53 50.17 -1.06
CA TYR A 506 -9.39 51.00 -1.45
C TYR A 506 -8.53 50.29 -2.48
N SER A 507 -7.41 50.90 -2.88
CA SER A 507 -6.54 50.42 -3.95
C SER A 507 -5.72 49.16 -3.61
N GLY A 508 -5.93 48.55 -2.44
CA GLY A 508 -5.38 47.25 -2.09
C GLY A 508 -3.87 47.19 -1.96
N TYR A 509 -3.26 46.11 -2.45
CA TYR A 509 -1.83 45.83 -2.29
C TYR A 509 -1.17 45.31 -3.57
N ALA A 510 0.14 45.54 -3.68
CA ALA A 510 0.99 44.97 -4.73
C ALA A 510 2.27 44.42 -4.10
N VAL A 511 2.63 43.19 -4.44
CA VAL A 511 3.79 42.49 -3.85
C VAL A 511 4.67 41.90 -4.95
N ASP A 512 5.90 42.39 -5.06
CA ASP A 512 6.90 41.83 -5.95
C ASP A 512 7.51 40.58 -5.31
N ILE A 513 7.52 39.49 -6.06
CA ILE A 513 8.01 38.18 -5.63
C ILE A 513 9.39 37.95 -6.21
N THR A 514 10.36 37.71 -5.35
CA THR A 514 11.71 37.26 -5.72
C THR A 514 12.01 35.97 -5.01
N CYS A 515 12.87 35.14 -5.58
CA CYS A 515 13.27 33.88 -4.96
C CYS A 515 14.74 33.95 -4.64
N ILE A 516 15.06 33.77 -3.37
CA ILE A 516 16.42 33.86 -2.88
C ILE A 516 16.89 32.47 -2.46
N ASN A 517 18.14 32.16 -2.74
CA ASN A 517 18.78 30.98 -2.20
C ASN A 517 18.92 31.19 -0.68
N THR A 518 18.12 30.46 0.10
CA THR A 518 18.31 30.28 1.55
C THR A 518 19.17 29.05 1.86
N CYS A 519 19.51 28.28 0.83
CA CYS A 519 20.39 27.12 0.86
C CYS A 519 21.76 27.49 1.46
N ASN A 520 22.02 27.02 2.69
CA ASN A 520 23.32 27.12 3.38
C ASN A 520 24.12 25.81 3.30
N LEU A 521 23.74 24.93 2.37
CA LEU A 521 24.51 23.73 2.08
C LEU A 521 25.79 24.15 1.37
N ILE A 522 26.93 23.86 2.00
CA ILE A 522 28.25 24.15 1.45
C ILE A 522 29.05 22.87 1.59
N ILE A 523 29.57 22.38 0.47
CA ILE A 523 30.54 21.29 0.43
C ILE A 523 31.92 21.87 0.68
N THR A 524 32.61 21.34 1.68
CA THR A 524 33.99 21.70 2.01
C THR A 524 34.87 20.45 2.03
N ASP A 525 36.15 20.63 1.72
CA ASP A 525 37.19 19.66 2.07
C ASP A 525 37.92 20.20 3.29
N THR A 526 37.92 19.41 4.36
CA THR A 526 38.48 19.75 5.67
C THR A 526 40.01 19.69 5.67
N ASN A 527 40.59 18.98 4.71
CA ASN A 527 42.01 18.66 4.67
C ASN A 527 42.76 19.44 3.56
N TYR A 528 42.12 19.73 2.42
CA TYR A 528 42.78 20.36 1.26
C TYR A 528 41.90 21.35 0.48
N PRO A 529 42.48 22.29 -0.31
CA PRO A 529 41.71 23.14 -1.20
C PRO A 529 41.09 22.31 -2.34
N LEU A 530 39.76 22.33 -2.44
CA LEU A 530 39.02 21.69 -3.53
C LEU A 530 39.61 22.04 -4.91
N GLY A 531 39.94 21.01 -5.70
CA GLY A 531 40.55 21.15 -7.03
C GLY A 531 42.08 21.20 -7.08
N SER A 532 42.79 21.03 -5.95
CA SER A 532 44.24 20.84 -6.00
C SER A 532 44.60 19.46 -6.57
N ASN A 533 45.36 19.42 -7.66
CA ASN A 533 45.97 18.20 -8.18
C ASN A 533 47.16 17.82 -7.29
N ASP A 534 46.89 17.05 -6.24
CA ASP A 534 47.92 16.57 -5.33
C ASP A 534 48.05 15.04 -5.45
N CYS A 535 49.27 14.58 -5.75
CA CYS A 535 49.59 13.17 -5.88
C CYS A 535 49.59 12.43 -4.53
N ASP A 536 49.59 13.17 -3.42
CA ASP A 536 49.71 12.63 -2.07
C ASP A 536 48.34 12.29 -1.44
N LEU A 537 47.22 12.63 -2.10
CA LEU A 537 45.86 12.38 -1.58
C LEU A 537 45.46 10.90 -1.69
N ASP A 538 44.98 10.31 -0.59
CA ASP A 538 44.35 8.99 -0.59
C ASP A 538 42.85 9.06 -0.93
N TYR A 539 42.20 10.20 -0.65
CA TYR A 539 40.81 10.53 -0.98
C TYR A 539 40.60 12.04 -0.89
N VAL A 540 39.43 12.51 -1.36
CA VAL A 540 38.93 13.86 -1.08
C VAL A 540 37.76 13.76 -0.11
N GLU A 541 37.90 14.35 1.08
CA GLU A 541 36.84 14.36 2.10
C GLU A 541 35.85 15.47 1.76
N LEU A 542 34.59 15.13 1.55
CA LEU A 542 33.53 16.09 1.27
C LEU A 542 32.61 16.16 2.47
N THR A 543 32.67 17.27 3.19
CA THR A 543 31.86 17.52 4.40
C THR A 543 30.94 18.69 4.18
N THR A 544 29.69 18.55 4.62
CA THR A 544 28.68 19.62 4.58
C THR A 544 28.62 20.38 5.89
N ASN A 545 28.34 21.69 5.82
CA ASN A 545 28.10 22.51 7.00
C ASN A 545 26.73 22.19 7.63
N ALA A 546 26.63 21.18 8.49
CA ALA A 546 25.39 20.92 9.22
C ALA A 546 25.07 22.04 10.23
N LEU A 547 23.82 22.52 10.21
CA LEU A 547 23.18 23.25 11.32
C LEU A 547 23.19 22.37 12.61
N PRO A 548 23.07 22.96 13.82
CA PRO A 548 23.28 22.24 15.08
C PRO A 548 22.45 20.96 15.18
N PRO A 549 22.96 19.92 15.89
CA PRO A 549 22.25 18.66 16.06
C PRO A 549 20.84 18.87 16.60
N PRO A 550 19.88 17.98 16.28
CA PRO A 550 18.51 18.08 16.73
C PRO A 550 18.48 18.27 18.25
N ALA A 551 17.56 19.10 18.74
CA ALA A 551 17.35 19.18 20.16
C ALA A 551 16.77 17.85 20.64
N ILE A 552 17.49 17.17 21.55
CA ILE A 552 16.94 16.03 22.28
C ILE A 552 15.71 16.53 23.03
N THR A 553 14.55 15.97 22.71
CA THR A 553 13.28 16.28 23.35
C THR A 553 12.72 15.08 24.09
N THR A 554 11.83 15.33 25.04
CA THR A 554 11.07 14.29 25.74
C THR A 554 9.76 14.05 24.98
N VAL A 555 9.61 12.87 24.39
CA VAL A 555 8.43 12.43 23.63
C VAL A 555 7.31 12.00 24.58
N PHE A 556 7.68 11.31 25.65
CA PHE A 556 6.76 10.81 26.68
C PHE A 556 7.43 10.89 28.04
N SER A 557 6.66 11.21 29.07
CA SER A 557 7.13 11.17 30.45
C SER A 557 6.02 10.72 31.40
N GLU A 558 6.36 9.85 32.34
CA GLU A 558 5.49 9.43 33.43
C GLU A 558 6.33 9.18 34.69
N SER A 559 5.99 9.87 35.78
CA SER A 559 6.63 9.74 37.10
C SER A 559 5.65 9.25 38.19
N PHE A 560 4.44 8.80 37.82
CA PHE A 560 3.45 8.22 38.72
C PHE A 560 3.08 9.04 39.98
N ASP A 561 3.32 10.35 39.99
CA ASP A 561 3.09 11.26 41.13
C ASP A 561 1.64 11.25 41.67
N GLY A 562 0.67 10.78 40.87
CA GLY A 562 -0.73 10.64 41.25
C GLY A 562 -0.98 9.59 42.35
N ALA A 563 -2.17 9.58 42.96
CA ALA A 563 -2.51 8.59 43.98
C ALA A 563 -3.09 7.27 43.39
N THR A 564 -3.23 7.20 42.07
CA THR A 564 -3.83 6.08 41.31
C THR A 564 -3.12 5.95 39.98
N LEU A 565 -3.18 4.76 39.35
CA LEU A 565 -2.60 4.54 38.03
C LEU A 565 -3.11 5.61 37.03
N PRO A 566 -2.21 6.28 36.29
CA PRO A 566 -2.58 7.29 35.31
C PRO A 566 -3.47 6.71 34.19
N THR A 567 -4.27 7.57 33.56
CA THR A 567 -5.21 7.15 32.51
C THR A 567 -4.50 6.42 31.38
N GLY A 568 -5.04 5.26 30.99
CA GLY A 568 -4.53 4.46 29.86
C GLY A 568 -3.44 3.46 30.21
N TRP A 569 -2.84 3.56 31.40
CA TRP A 569 -2.02 2.47 31.94
C TRP A 569 -2.91 1.29 32.33
N THR A 570 -2.47 0.08 31.99
CA THR A 570 -3.21 -1.15 32.28
C THR A 570 -2.34 -2.15 33.03
N GLU A 571 -2.93 -2.76 34.06
CA GLU A 571 -2.31 -3.87 34.78
C GLU A 571 -2.92 -5.21 34.35
N VAL A 572 -2.08 -6.23 34.25
CA VAL A 572 -2.50 -7.62 34.05
C VAL A 572 -1.81 -8.45 35.12
N ASN A 573 -2.57 -8.83 36.14
CA ASN A 573 -2.05 -9.53 37.31
C ASN A 573 -2.22 -11.03 37.17
N GLY A 574 -1.11 -11.75 37.31
CA GLY A 574 -1.08 -13.20 37.14
C GLY A 574 -1.67 -13.99 38.30
N ALA A 575 -1.91 -13.34 39.45
CA ALA A 575 -2.60 -13.87 40.62
C ALA A 575 -3.13 -12.70 41.46
N ALA A 576 -4.30 -12.88 42.10
CA ALA A 576 -5.01 -11.83 42.87
C ALA A 576 -4.34 -11.38 44.19
N SER A 577 -3.07 -11.72 44.39
CA SER A 577 -2.30 -11.46 45.61
C SER A 577 -1.06 -10.59 45.37
N ALA A 578 -0.74 -10.26 44.11
CA ALA A 578 0.19 -9.21 43.69
C ALA A 578 -0.54 -8.36 42.65
N ASP A 579 -0.72 -7.08 42.95
CA ASP A 579 -1.27 -6.11 42.01
C ASP A 579 -0.27 -4.97 41.82
N TRP A 580 -0.24 -4.40 40.62
CA TRP A 580 0.47 -3.16 40.41
C TRP A 580 -0.29 -2.05 41.13
N ILE A 581 0.36 -1.43 42.10
CA ILE A 581 -0.21 -0.33 42.87
C ILE A 581 0.56 0.95 42.59
N ILE A 582 -0.05 2.09 42.93
CA ILE A 582 0.70 3.31 43.12
C ILE A 582 1.05 3.42 44.61
N SER A 583 2.34 3.38 44.91
CA SER A 583 2.90 3.42 46.25
C SER A 583 3.39 4.82 46.58
N ASN A 584 3.20 5.26 47.82
CA ASN A 584 3.69 6.55 48.29
C ASN A 584 5.15 6.55 48.76
N THR A 585 5.91 5.57 48.28
CA THR A 585 7.34 5.41 48.51
C THR A 585 8.15 6.20 47.47
N THR A 586 9.47 6.15 47.58
CA THR A 586 10.43 6.77 46.65
C THR A 586 11.58 5.79 46.39
N ASN A 587 11.25 4.51 46.28
CA ASN A 587 12.21 3.41 46.25
C ASN A 587 12.98 3.40 44.92
N ALA A 588 12.28 3.61 43.80
CA ALA A 588 12.86 3.79 42.47
C ALA A 588 13.48 5.18 42.27
N GLY A 589 13.49 6.06 43.27
CA GLY A 589 14.03 7.42 43.19
C GLY A 589 12.94 8.49 43.22
N GLY A 590 13.23 9.68 42.69
CA GLY A 590 12.20 10.69 42.42
C GLY A 590 11.44 11.26 43.62
N THR A 591 10.23 11.74 43.33
CA THR A 591 9.22 12.19 44.29
C THR A 591 8.17 11.11 44.49
N ALA A 592 7.59 10.99 45.69
CA ALA A 592 6.43 10.11 45.87
C ALA A 592 5.27 10.65 45.00
N ASN A 593 4.57 9.82 44.24
CA ASN A 593 4.38 8.36 44.33
C ASN A 593 5.01 7.59 43.15
N GLU A 594 5.15 6.26 43.24
CA GLU A 594 5.74 5.40 42.20
C GLU A 594 4.86 4.18 41.86
N ALA A 595 5.01 3.61 40.66
CA ALA A 595 4.35 2.35 40.33
C ALA A 595 5.10 1.19 40.97
N MET A 596 4.42 0.39 41.79
CA MET A 596 5.05 -0.68 42.55
C MET A 596 4.25 -1.98 42.47
N LEU A 597 4.92 -3.06 42.15
CA LEU A 597 4.41 -4.41 42.41
C LEU A 597 4.78 -4.78 43.85
N ASP A 598 3.83 -4.69 44.77
CA ASP A 598 4.05 -4.83 46.22
C ASP A 598 3.94 -6.28 46.74
N TRP A 599 4.52 -6.53 47.92
CA TRP A 599 4.71 -7.84 48.54
C TRP A 599 3.45 -8.70 48.59
N THR A 600 3.58 -9.94 48.09
CA THR A 600 2.49 -10.92 48.08
C THR A 600 2.56 -11.86 49.27
N THR A 601 1.43 -12.10 49.94
CA THR A 601 1.32 -13.24 50.86
C THR A 601 1.12 -14.54 50.05
N GLY A 602 2.20 -15.29 49.78
CA GLY A 602 2.13 -16.60 49.12
C GLY A 602 3.19 -16.79 48.03
N SER A 603 3.43 -18.05 47.63
CA SER A 603 4.31 -18.40 46.51
C SER A 603 3.49 -18.51 45.23
N HIS A 604 3.60 -17.55 44.32
CA HIS A 604 2.90 -17.57 43.04
C HIS A 604 3.90 -17.71 41.89
N ASN A 605 3.69 -18.68 41.01
CA ASN A 605 4.45 -18.81 39.76
C ASN A 605 3.56 -18.34 38.61
N SER A 606 3.69 -17.07 38.22
CA SER A 606 2.83 -16.44 37.22
C SER A 606 3.54 -15.30 36.48
N THR A 607 2.79 -14.46 35.78
CA THR A 607 3.29 -13.28 35.07
C THR A 607 2.45 -12.05 35.43
N TRP A 608 3.11 -10.94 35.75
CA TRP A 608 2.50 -9.63 36.02
C TRP A 608 3.00 -8.62 34.99
N ARG A 609 2.13 -7.75 34.52
CA ARG A 609 2.45 -6.77 33.47
C ARG A 609 1.84 -5.42 33.79
N LEU A 610 2.63 -4.37 33.64
CA LEU A 610 2.19 -2.99 33.60
C LEU A 610 2.45 -2.46 32.18
N ASN A 611 1.39 -2.13 31.45
CA ASN A 611 1.48 -1.63 30.08
C ASN A 611 1.16 -0.14 30.02
N SER A 612 1.95 0.61 29.26
CA SER A 612 1.68 2.02 28.95
C SER A 612 0.44 2.18 28.06
N PRO A 613 -0.13 3.40 27.99
CA PRO A 613 -0.98 3.80 26.86
C PRO A 613 -0.19 3.80 25.54
N LEU A 614 -0.90 4.05 24.43
CA LEU A 614 -0.30 4.35 23.14
C LEU A 614 0.51 5.65 23.24
N ILE A 615 1.77 5.59 22.85
CA ILE A 615 2.68 6.73 22.73
C ILE A 615 2.88 7.00 21.24
N ASP A 616 2.60 8.23 20.81
CA ASP A 616 2.85 8.68 19.44
C ASP A 616 4.34 9.01 19.28
N ILE A 617 4.99 8.30 18.36
CA ILE A 617 6.40 8.48 18.02
C ILE A 617 6.60 8.92 16.57
N THR A 618 5.55 9.40 15.91
CA THR A 618 5.57 9.80 14.50
C THR A 618 6.65 10.86 14.25
N GLY A 619 7.61 10.53 13.38
CA GLY A 619 8.65 11.46 12.93
C GLY A 619 9.82 11.68 13.90
N TYR A 620 9.89 10.97 15.04
CA TYR A 620 11.02 11.00 15.96
C TYR A 620 12.09 9.95 15.59
N THR A 621 13.36 10.24 15.88
CA THR A 621 14.50 9.32 15.66
C THR A 621 15.44 9.28 16.87
N ASN A 622 16.33 8.29 16.94
CA ASN A 622 17.21 8.05 18.08
C ASN A 622 16.41 7.91 19.39
N LEU A 623 15.36 7.09 19.36
CA LEU A 623 14.51 6.84 20.54
C LEU A 623 15.29 6.15 21.67
N HIS A 624 15.22 6.72 22.87
CA HIS A 624 15.76 6.14 24.10
C HIS A 624 14.68 6.06 25.17
N LEU A 625 14.54 4.89 25.79
CA LEU A 625 13.70 4.65 26.97
C LEU A 625 14.55 4.73 28.24
N ASN A 626 14.23 5.69 29.09
CA ASN A 626 14.81 5.84 30.40
C ASN A 626 13.77 5.57 31.47
N PHE A 627 14.16 4.94 32.57
CA PHE A 627 13.34 4.81 33.77
C PHE A 627 14.24 4.46 34.95
N SER A 628 13.76 4.71 36.16
CA SER A 628 14.41 4.25 37.38
C SER A 628 13.62 3.10 37.98
N GLN A 629 14.32 2.16 38.62
CA GLN A 629 13.71 1.00 39.26
C GLN A 629 14.40 0.65 40.57
N ASP A 630 13.62 0.07 41.48
CA ASP A 630 14.08 -0.67 42.65
C ASP A 630 13.39 -2.03 42.71
N PHE A 631 14.14 -3.08 42.46
CA PHE A 631 13.71 -4.46 42.57
C PHE A 631 14.27 -5.07 43.85
N ASP A 632 13.45 -5.15 44.90
CA ASP A 632 13.82 -5.65 46.22
C ASP A 632 13.46 -7.15 46.33
N VAL A 633 14.47 -7.97 46.67
CA VAL A 633 14.31 -9.41 46.85
C VAL A 633 14.98 -9.91 48.12
N PHE A 634 14.26 -10.76 48.86
CA PHE A 634 14.81 -11.43 50.02
C PHE A 634 15.43 -12.79 49.64
N GLY A 635 16.76 -12.84 49.53
CA GLY A 635 17.53 -14.06 49.22
C GLY A 635 17.92 -14.17 47.74
N SER A 636 18.37 -15.36 47.29
CA SER A 636 18.67 -15.58 45.86
C SER A 636 17.52 -16.35 45.17
N PRO A 637 16.59 -15.66 44.49
CA PRO A 637 15.56 -16.32 43.71
C PRO A 637 16.17 -17.07 42.52
N THR A 638 15.76 -18.32 42.30
CA THR A 638 16.27 -19.16 41.19
C THR A 638 15.31 -19.26 40.01
N SER A 639 14.19 -18.52 40.04
CA SER A 639 13.16 -18.59 39.00
C SER A 639 12.32 -17.32 38.89
N ILE A 640 12.95 -16.15 38.81
CA ILE A 640 12.26 -14.86 38.57
C ILE A 640 12.97 -14.10 37.47
N GLY A 641 12.22 -13.45 36.58
CA GLY A 641 12.76 -12.61 35.53
C GLY A 641 11.96 -11.32 35.42
N ILE A 642 12.66 -10.20 35.38
CA ILE A 642 12.10 -8.90 35.02
C ILE A 642 12.46 -8.58 33.58
N TYR A 643 11.51 -7.98 32.86
CA TYR A 643 11.62 -7.66 31.44
C TYR A 643 11.04 -6.27 31.18
N VAL A 644 11.71 -5.49 30.35
CA VAL A 644 11.17 -4.28 29.73
C VAL A 644 10.99 -4.58 28.25
N GLN A 645 9.78 -4.37 27.77
CA GLN A 645 9.38 -4.75 26.42
C GLN A 645 8.74 -3.57 25.70
N THR A 646 8.87 -3.55 24.38
CA THR A 646 8.20 -2.58 23.50
C THR A 646 7.33 -3.28 22.46
N SER A 647 6.35 -2.57 21.93
CA SER A 647 5.43 -3.04 20.89
C SER A 647 4.91 -1.86 20.06
N THR A 648 4.60 -2.08 18.78
CA THR A 648 3.99 -1.08 17.88
C THR A 648 2.49 -1.35 17.65
N ASP A 649 2.00 -2.54 17.98
CA ASP A 649 0.65 -3.04 17.72
C ASP A 649 -0.11 -3.45 19.00
N ASN A 650 0.54 -3.37 20.17
CA ASN A 650 0.07 -3.82 21.48
C ASN A 650 -0.14 -5.35 21.60
N THR A 651 0.17 -6.14 20.57
CA THR A 651 -0.02 -7.61 20.55
C THR A 651 1.30 -8.37 20.50
N THR A 652 2.27 -7.88 19.72
CA THR A 652 3.59 -8.46 19.53
C THR A 652 4.62 -7.68 20.33
N TRP A 653 5.37 -8.38 21.20
CA TRP A 653 6.24 -7.72 22.20
C TRP A 653 7.70 -8.15 22.06
N THR A 654 8.58 -7.16 21.91
CA THR A 654 10.03 -7.35 21.82
C THR A 654 10.68 -6.99 23.15
N THR A 655 11.57 -7.84 23.65
CA THR A 655 12.29 -7.58 24.91
C THR A 655 13.49 -6.69 24.64
N GLN A 656 13.52 -5.53 25.27
CA GLN A 656 14.62 -4.56 25.15
C GLN A 656 15.61 -4.69 26.31
N TYR A 657 15.11 -5.04 27.49
CA TYR A 657 15.93 -5.31 28.67
C TYR A 657 15.36 -6.52 29.42
N SER A 658 16.26 -7.31 30.02
CA SER A 658 15.86 -8.34 30.97
C SER A 658 16.92 -8.61 32.02
N ASN A 659 16.50 -8.92 33.23
CA ASN A 659 17.37 -9.42 34.30
C ASN A 659 16.76 -10.71 34.86
N LEU A 660 17.50 -11.81 34.72
CA LEU A 660 17.04 -13.16 35.07
C LEU A 660 17.75 -13.63 36.34
N ASN A 661 16.95 -14.05 37.31
CA ASN A 661 17.39 -14.57 38.60
C ASN A 661 18.37 -13.62 39.31
N PRO A 662 17.98 -12.35 39.54
CA PRO A 662 18.82 -11.40 40.25
C PRO A 662 19.21 -11.98 41.61
N THR A 663 20.49 -11.88 41.95
CA THR A 663 21.07 -12.51 43.15
C THR A 663 20.99 -11.62 44.41
N GLY A 664 20.42 -10.43 44.25
CA GLY A 664 20.12 -9.41 45.27
C GLY A 664 19.38 -8.25 44.62
N ASP A 665 19.18 -7.17 45.36
CA ASP A 665 18.37 -6.03 44.94
C ASP A 665 18.93 -5.36 43.68
N VAL A 666 18.04 -4.88 42.80
CA VAL A 666 18.40 -4.14 41.58
C VAL A 666 17.87 -2.72 41.69
N ILE A 667 18.76 -1.80 42.08
CA ILE A 667 18.50 -0.36 42.06
C ILE A 667 19.28 0.23 40.90
N SER A 668 18.57 0.71 39.87
CA SER A 668 19.21 1.28 38.68
C SER A 668 18.33 2.32 38.01
N THR A 669 18.98 3.25 37.32
CA THR A 669 18.37 4.01 36.24
C THR A 669 18.84 3.39 34.94
N GLU A 670 17.91 2.90 34.14
CA GLU A 670 18.18 2.30 32.85
C GLU A 670 18.05 3.38 31.76
N ASN A 671 18.91 3.31 30.75
CA ASN A 671 18.79 4.04 29.49
C ASN A 671 18.94 3.01 28.38
N ILE A 672 17.83 2.68 27.74
CA ILE A 672 17.72 1.63 26.74
C ILE A 672 17.56 2.31 25.38
N ASP A 673 18.52 2.05 24.49
CA ASP A 673 18.40 2.40 23.08
C ASP A 673 17.30 1.55 22.43
N ILE A 674 16.26 2.22 21.93
CA ILE A 674 15.14 1.61 21.21
C ILE A 674 15.00 2.22 19.80
N SER A 675 16.07 2.80 19.26
CA SER A 675 16.13 3.41 17.91
C SER A 675 15.78 2.45 16.78
N ALA A 676 15.80 1.13 17.01
CA ALA A 676 15.25 0.14 16.07
C ALA A 676 13.75 0.32 15.78
N LEU A 677 13.04 1.13 16.58
CA LEU A 677 11.63 1.48 16.39
C LEU A 677 11.44 2.81 15.65
N ASP A 678 12.51 3.52 15.32
CA ASP A 678 12.45 4.75 14.54
C ASP A 678 11.66 4.55 13.23
N GLY A 679 10.90 5.57 12.82
CA GLY A 679 10.04 5.51 11.62
C GLY A 679 8.69 4.81 11.80
N ASN A 680 8.39 4.28 12.99
CA ASN A 680 7.03 3.86 13.35
C ASN A 680 6.23 5.04 13.93
N ASN A 681 4.91 4.90 13.96
CA ASN A 681 4.01 5.93 14.51
C ASN A 681 3.57 5.63 15.95
N ASN A 682 3.61 4.36 16.35
CA ASN A 682 3.02 3.86 17.58
C ASN A 682 4.06 3.17 18.45
N LEU A 683 4.08 3.48 19.74
CA LEU A 683 4.88 2.80 20.74
C LEU A 683 4.05 2.44 21.97
N TYR A 684 4.22 1.22 22.45
CA TYR A 684 3.77 0.76 23.76
C TYR A 684 4.98 0.21 24.53
N ILE A 685 5.00 0.43 25.84
CA ILE A 685 6.03 -0.06 26.76
C ILE A 685 5.37 -0.99 27.76
N ARG A 686 6.06 -2.05 28.15
CA ARG A 686 5.62 -2.99 29.17
C ARG A 686 6.73 -3.33 30.13
N PHE A 687 6.43 -3.21 31.42
CA PHE A 687 7.21 -3.79 32.49
C PHE A 687 6.58 -5.11 32.89
N ARG A 688 7.35 -6.20 32.77
CA ARG A 688 6.86 -7.55 32.98
C ARG A 688 7.72 -8.29 34.00
N LEU A 689 7.08 -8.86 35.00
CA LEU A 689 7.67 -9.84 35.90
C LEU A 689 7.14 -11.22 35.56
N SER A 690 8.01 -12.23 35.49
CA SER A 690 7.62 -13.62 35.28
C SER A 690 8.38 -14.55 36.20
N GLY A 691 7.68 -15.47 36.85
CA GLY A 691 8.28 -16.51 37.68
C GLY A 691 7.69 -16.57 39.08
N ASN A 692 8.47 -17.13 40.03
CA ASN A 692 8.03 -17.38 41.39
C ASN A 692 8.30 -16.17 42.31
N THR A 693 7.24 -15.55 42.83
CA THR A 693 7.29 -14.37 43.70
C THR A 693 7.59 -14.65 45.17
N THR A 694 7.92 -15.90 45.56
CA THR A 694 8.20 -16.27 46.97
C THR A 694 9.23 -15.35 47.66
N TYR A 695 10.18 -14.83 46.90
CA TYR A 695 11.29 -14.02 47.39
C TYR A 695 11.19 -12.55 46.97
N LEU A 696 10.11 -12.14 46.31
CA LEU A 696 9.88 -10.76 45.91
C LEU A 696 9.37 -9.96 47.10
N LEU A 697 10.03 -8.85 47.43
CA LEU A 697 9.51 -7.86 48.37
C LEU A 697 8.76 -6.78 47.60
N SER A 698 9.41 -6.10 46.65
CA SER A 698 8.75 -5.12 45.79
C SER A 698 9.48 -4.95 44.47
N TRP A 699 8.76 -4.47 43.45
CA TRP A 699 9.38 -3.89 42.26
C TRP A 699 8.78 -2.53 41.98
N ALA A 700 9.51 -1.48 42.30
CA ALA A 700 9.14 -0.11 42.05
C ALA A 700 9.73 0.40 40.73
N ILE A 701 8.98 1.25 40.03
CA ILE A 701 9.32 1.87 38.75
C ILE A 701 8.86 3.32 38.77
N ASP A 702 9.76 4.22 38.37
CA ASP A 702 9.51 5.65 38.37
C ASP A 702 10.32 6.37 37.27
N ASP A 703 10.03 7.65 37.03
CA ASP A 703 10.74 8.56 36.12
C ASP A 703 10.90 8.00 34.70
N ILE A 704 9.83 7.40 34.16
CA ILE A 704 9.80 6.89 32.81
C ILE A 704 9.85 8.07 31.84
N THR A 705 10.86 8.10 30.97
CA THR A 705 10.94 9.09 29.89
C THR A 705 11.33 8.41 28.59
N ILE A 706 10.65 8.79 27.50
CA ILE A 706 11.10 8.53 26.14
C ILE A 706 11.73 9.82 25.64
N THR A 707 13.00 9.78 25.31
CA THR A 707 13.72 10.90 24.69
C THR A 707 14.07 10.56 23.26
N ALA A 708 14.00 11.54 22.37
CA ALA A 708 14.35 11.37 20.97
C ALA A 708 14.82 12.69 20.38
N ASP A 709 15.40 12.64 19.19
CA ASP A 709 15.60 13.82 18.36
C ASP A 709 14.23 14.31 17.87
N ALA A 710 13.89 15.56 18.18
CA ALA A 710 12.63 16.16 17.72
C ALA A 710 12.59 16.25 16.19
N PRO A 711 11.43 16.04 15.52
CA PRO A 711 11.26 16.51 14.15
C PRO A 711 11.41 18.04 14.19
N PRO A 712 12.49 18.63 13.64
CA PRO A 712 12.93 18.46 12.27
C PRO A 712 14.39 17.99 12.10
N SER A 713 14.56 17.11 11.10
CA SER A 713 15.76 16.52 10.50
C SER A 713 17.12 17.27 10.67
N PRO A 714 18.19 16.61 11.19
CA PRO A 714 19.56 16.98 10.80
C PRO A 714 19.70 16.74 9.30
N PRO A 715 20.37 17.61 8.52
CA PRO A 715 20.30 17.59 7.06
C PRO A 715 20.55 16.18 6.51
N GLN A 716 19.50 15.55 5.98
CA GLN A 716 19.52 14.28 5.27
C GLN A 716 20.19 14.53 3.93
N ILE A 717 21.52 14.62 3.94
CA ILE A 717 22.30 14.86 2.74
C ILE A 717 22.41 13.57 1.95
N THR A 718 21.89 13.60 0.73
CA THR A 718 22.17 12.59 -0.29
C THR A 718 23.21 13.12 -1.27
N TRP A 719 24.05 12.23 -1.76
CA TRP A 719 25.08 12.51 -2.75
C TRP A 719 24.77 11.84 -4.09
N SER A 720 25.09 12.54 -5.18
CA SER A 720 24.99 12.03 -6.54
C SER A 720 26.13 12.58 -7.43
N PRO A 721 26.73 11.76 -8.33
CA PRO A 721 26.53 10.32 -8.44
C PRO A 721 27.12 9.58 -7.23
N ASP A 722 26.65 8.36 -6.96
CA ASP A 722 27.15 7.47 -5.89
C ASP A 722 28.45 6.75 -6.26
N SER A 723 28.86 6.81 -7.54
CA SER A 723 30.10 6.20 -8.03
C SER A 723 31.33 6.76 -7.34
N ASP A 724 32.21 5.85 -6.90
CA ASP A 724 33.49 6.16 -6.26
C ASP A 724 33.38 6.98 -4.97
N LEU A 725 32.23 6.93 -4.29
CA LEU A 725 31.99 7.51 -2.96
C LEU A 725 31.99 6.43 -1.88
N TYR A 726 32.51 6.78 -0.71
CA TYR A 726 32.57 5.92 0.47
C TYR A 726 32.11 6.68 1.72
N THR A 727 31.65 5.94 2.72
CA THR A 727 31.19 6.51 4.02
C THR A 727 32.26 6.47 5.10
N ASP A 728 33.41 5.87 4.82
CA ASP A 728 34.56 5.79 5.72
C ASP A 728 35.88 6.14 5.01
N SER A 729 36.83 6.71 5.75
CA SER A 729 38.14 7.11 5.23
C SER A 729 39.04 5.94 4.84
N ALA A 730 38.70 4.71 5.23
CA ALA A 730 39.42 3.51 4.82
C ALA A 730 38.91 2.95 3.47
N LEU A 731 37.90 3.59 2.87
CA LEU A 731 37.31 3.23 1.58
C LEU A 731 36.78 1.79 1.56
N THR A 732 36.20 1.34 2.68
CA THR A 732 35.73 -0.04 2.85
C THR A 732 34.22 -0.19 2.69
N VAL A 733 33.47 0.90 2.87
CA VAL A 733 32.00 0.94 2.82
C VAL A 733 31.56 1.92 1.73
N PRO A 734 31.21 1.42 0.53
CA PRO A 734 30.68 2.26 -0.54
C PRO A 734 29.42 3.00 -0.10
N TYR A 735 29.31 4.26 -0.51
CA TYR A 735 28.06 5.01 -0.38
C TYR A 735 27.02 4.42 -1.34
N VAL A 736 25.78 4.30 -0.86
CA VAL A 736 24.65 3.78 -1.65
C VAL A 736 23.72 4.93 -1.95
N ALA A 737 23.36 5.13 -3.22
CA ALA A 737 22.42 6.18 -3.63
C ALA A 737 21.13 6.15 -2.79
N GLY A 738 20.74 7.31 -2.27
CA GLY A 738 19.56 7.49 -1.42
C GLY A 738 19.83 7.35 0.09
N ASN A 739 20.98 6.81 0.51
CA ASN A 739 21.37 6.84 1.91
C ASN A 739 21.83 8.23 2.34
N TYR A 740 21.65 8.56 3.61
CA TYR A 740 22.02 9.87 4.14
C TYR A 740 23.44 9.87 4.72
N ALA A 741 24.25 10.84 4.33
CA ALA A 741 25.61 11.00 4.82
C ALA A 741 26.03 12.49 4.79
N GLY A 742 26.32 13.07 5.96
CA GLY A 742 26.82 14.46 6.05
C GLY A 742 28.27 14.64 5.54
N THR A 743 29.03 13.53 5.53
CA THR A 743 30.40 13.44 5.03
C THR A 743 30.54 12.20 4.13
N VAL A 744 31.21 12.35 2.99
CA VAL A 744 31.60 11.24 2.10
C VAL A 744 33.07 11.38 1.68
N TYR A 745 33.67 10.26 1.29
CA TYR A 745 35.06 10.18 0.83
C TYR A 745 35.07 9.83 -0.66
N ALA A 746 35.55 10.74 -1.50
CA ALA A 746 35.51 10.62 -2.95
C ALA A 746 36.86 10.21 -3.55
N VAL A 747 36.86 9.20 -4.43
CA VAL A 747 38.03 8.72 -5.18
C VAL A 747 37.75 8.51 -6.69
N PRO A 748 37.23 9.53 -7.39
CA PRO A 748 36.85 9.39 -8.80
C PRO A 748 38.03 9.04 -9.71
N ASN A 749 37.78 8.36 -10.82
CA ASN A 749 38.79 8.19 -11.86
C ASN A 749 38.96 9.47 -12.70
N GLY A 750 39.76 10.42 -12.21
CA GLY A 750 40.02 11.70 -12.88
C GLY A 750 39.18 12.84 -12.29
N VAL A 751 38.33 13.47 -13.12
CA VAL A 751 37.51 14.62 -12.69
C VAL A 751 36.05 14.19 -12.60
N GLN A 752 35.42 14.38 -11.44
CA GLN A 752 34.00 14.10 -11.21
C GLN A 752 33.35 15.27 -10.47
N THR A 753 32.13 15.62 -10.86
CA THR A 753 31.31 16.56 -10.10
C THR A 753 30.32 15.78 -9.25
N TYR A 754 30.28 16.09 -7.96
CA TYR A 754 29.35 15.53 -6.99
C TYR A 754 28.38 16.62 -6.55
N THR A 755 27.13 16.24 -6.32
CA THR A 755 26.05 17.09 -5.82
C THR A 755 25.62 16.57 -4.47
N ALA A 756 25.67 17.41 -3.45
CA ALA A 756 25.02 17.18 -2.16
C ALA A 756 23.60 17.75 -2.24
N THR A 757 22.60 17.01 -1.79
CA THR A 757 21.18 17.44 -1.76
C THR A 757 20.62 17.19 -0.37
N ASP A 758 20.11 18.23 0.30
CA ASP A 758 19.42 18.08 1.58
C ASP A 758 17.94 17.67 1.42
N GLN A 759 17.24 17.40 2.53
CA GLN A 759 15.82 17.02 2.50
C GLN A 759 14.88 18.08 1.89
N ASN A 760 15.33 19.31 1.75
CA ASN A 760 14.54 20.43 1.23
C ASN A 760 14.85 20.70 -0.25
N SER A 761 15.53 19.76 -0.91
CA SER A 761 16.01 19.89 -2.29
C SER A 761 17.01 21.05 -2.49
N CYS A 762 17.63 21.54 -1.41
CA CYS A 762 18.75 22.46 -1.50
C CYS A 762 20.00 21.68 -1.90
N THR A 763 20.68 22.17 -2.93
CA THR A 763 21.82 21.49 -3.54
C THR A 763 23.07 22.34 -3.52
N ASP A 764 24.22 21.70 -3.35
CA ASP A 764 25.53 22.28 -3.64
C ASP A 764 26.34 21.31 -4.50
N MET A 765 27.22 21.84 -5.34
CA MET A 765 28.02 21.05 -6.27
C MET A 765 29.50 21.29 -6.04
N VAL A 766 30.26 20.20 -6.03
CA VAL A 766 31.72 20.23 -5.94
C VAL A 766 32.35 19.45 -7.08
N THR A 767 33.38 20.03 -7.69
CA THR A 767 34.22 19.31 -8.66
C THR A 767 35.45 18.76 -7.95
N VAL A 768 35.54 17.43 -7.90
CA VAL A 768 36.68 16.68 -7.36
C VAL A 768 37.59 16.27 -8.51
N THR A 769 38.89 16.51 -8.35
CA THR A 769 39.93 15.99 -9.25
C THR A 769 40.82 15.05 -8.46
N PHE A 770 40.77 13.76 -8.79
CA PHE A 770 41.58 12.72 -8.16
C PHE A 770 42.41 11.99 -9.21
N ASN A 771 43.73 12.12 -9.10
CA ASN A 771 44.67 11.62 -10.11
C ASN A 771 45.54 10.45 -9.64
N LYS A 772 45.43 10.01 -8.38
CA LYS A 772 46.23 8.89 -7.86
C LYS A 772 45.73 7.56 -8.44
N LYS A 773 46.67 6.65 -8.74
CA LYS A 773 46.41 5.28 -9.23
C LYS A 773 47.35 4.31 -8.52
N ILE A 774 46.79 3.37 -7.78
CA ILE A 774 47.55 2.35 -7.04
C ILE A 774 47.38 1.00 -7.71
N TRP A 775 48.48 0.27 -7.90
CA TRP A 775 48.43 -1.10 -8.39
C TRP A 775 47.91 -2.05 -7.30
N ASN A 776 46.83 -2.77 -7.59
CA ASN A 776 46.14 -3.67 -6.66
C ASN A 776 46.64 -5.11 -6.76
N GLY A 777 46.87 -5.63 -7.97
CA GLY A 777 47.48 -6.95 -8.20
C GLY A 777 46.72 -8.18 -7.67
N THR A 778 45.48 -8.07 -7.20
CA THR A 778 44.78 -9.12 -6.40
C THR A 778 44.22 -10.33 -7.19
N LEU A 779 44.30 -10.36 -8.52
CA LEU A 779 43.69 -11.42 -9.35
C LEU A 779 44.67 -12.37 -10.05
N GLY A 780 45.96 -12.32 -9.70
CA GLY A 780 46.98 -13.09 -10.41
C GLY A 780 47.24 -12.60 -11.84
N ASN A 781 46.75 -11.41 -12.16
CA ASN A 781 46.89 -10.76 -13.45
C ASN A 781 47.89 -9.62 -13.34
N THR A 782 48.99 -9.73 -14.07
CA THR A 782 50.08 -8.74 -14.06
C THR A 782 49.98 -7.71 -15.19
N ASP A 783 48.97 -7.76 -16.07
CA ASP A 783 48.91 -6.85 -17.23
C ASP A 783 48.56 -5.41 -16.82
N TRP A 784 49.47 -4.47 -17.10
CA TRP A 784 49.32 -3.03 -16.88
C TRP A 784 48.00 -2.48 -17.46
N ASN A 785 47.55 -3.02 -18.59
CA ASN A 785 46.41 -2.49 -19.34
C ASN A 785 45.06 -3.06 -18.86
N THR A 786 45.06 -3.91 -17.84
CA THR A 786 43.82 -4.38 -17.22
C THR A 786 43.30 -3.34 -16.23
N ALA A 787 42.16 -2.72 -16.55
CA ALA A 787 41.56 -1.65 -15.74
C ALA A 787 41.34 -2.04 -14.26
N THR A 788 40.91 -3.28 -14.00
CA THR A 788 40.63 -3.79 -12.65
C THR A 788 41.88 -4.03 -11.80
N ASN A 789 43.08 -3.93 -12.37
CA ASN A 789 44.34 -4.01 -11.63
C ASN A 789 44.72 -2.70 -10.95
N TRP A 790 43.98 -1.62 -11.21
CA TRP A 790 44.23 -0.29 -10.66
C TRP A 790 43.13 0.14 -9.70
N ILE A 791 43.50 0.87 -8.66
CA ILE A 791 42.59 1.55 -7.73
C ILE A 791 42.81 3.07 -7.86
N PRO A 792 41.76 3.86 -8.11
CA PRO A 792 40.42 3.44 -8.54
C PRO A 792 40.46 2.73 -9.91
N ASN A 793 39.42 1.96 -10.26
CA ASN A 793 39.36 1.15 -11.48
C ASN A 793 39.60 2.03 -12.74
N GLY A 794 40.41 1.53 -13.68
CA GLY A 794 40.73 2.21 -14.94
C GLY A 794 42.24 2.31 -15.17
N VAL A 795 42.65 2.14 -16.42
CA VAL A 795 44.07 2.19 -16.82
C VAL A 795 44.64 3.61 -16.64
N PRO A 796 45.85 3.77 -16.10
CA PRO A 796 46.48 5.08 -15.91
C PRO A 796 46.68 5.86 -17.23
N MET A 797 46.50 7.18 -17.14
CA MET A 797 46.73 8.18 -18.18
C MET A 797 47.90 9.11 -17.82
N ASN A 798 48.26 10.01 -18.73
CA ASN A 798 49.36 10.96 -18.54
C ASN A 798 49.11 12.03 -17.46
N THR A 799 47.93 12.05 -16.84
CA THR A 799 47.57 12.89 -15.70
C THR A 799 47.67 12.15 -14.37
N ASN A 800 47.85 10.82 -14.36
CA ASN A 800 47.76 10.02 -13.15
C ASN A 800 49.10 9.88 -12.40
N CYS A 801 49.08 10.05 -11.08
CA CYS A 801 50.21 9.74 -10.20
C CYS A 801 50.13 8.27 -9.81
N ILE A 802 51.10 7.46 -10.23
CA ILE A 802 51.05 6.01 -10.16
C ILE A 802 51.90 5.51 -8.99
N THR A 803 51.35 4.59 -8.20
CA THR A 803 52.07 3.87 -7.14
C THR A 803 51.97 2.37 -7.38
N ILE A 804 53.12 1.69 -7.33
CA ILE A 804 53.22 0.23 -7.40
C ILE A 804 53.72 -0.28 -6.05
N PRO A 805 52.83 -0.86 -5.20
CA PRO A 805 53.21 -1.43 -3.92
C PRO A 805 53.75 -2.86 -4.07
N ASP A 806 54.41 -3.38 -3.04
CA ASP A 806 54.83 -4.79 -3.00
C ASP A 806 53.59 -5.70 -2.94
N THR A 807 53.30 -6.38 -4.05
CA THR A 807 52.16 -7.29 -4.16
C THR A 807 52.51 -8.75 -3.87
N GLY A 808 53.74 -9.05 -3.43
CA GLY A 808 54.20 -10.42 -3.19
C GLY A 808 54.34 -11.26 -4.46
N GLY A 809 54.51 -10.62 -5.64
CA GLY A 809 54.82 -11.27 -6.92
C GLY A 809 53.80 -11.10 -8.05
N TYR A 810 52.78 -10.25 -7.88
CA TYR A 810 51.78 -9.91 -8.91
C TYR A 810 51.95 -8.50 -9.45
N ASP A 811 53.21 -8.11 -9.57
CA ASP A 811 53.65 -6.81 -10.02
C ASP A 811 53.37 -6.58 -11.52
N PRO A 812 53.20 -5.33 -11.95
CA PRO A 812 52.79 -5.00 -13.31
C PRO A 812 53.81 -5.37 -14.39
N ILE A 813 53.29 -5.82 -15.53
CA ILE A 813 53.98 -6.10 -16.78
C ILE A 813 53.33 -5.28 -17.91
N ILE A 814 54.13 -4.57 -18.68
CA ILE A 814 53.72 -3.87 -19.91
C ILE A 814 54.13 -4.75 -21.10
N ASP A 815 53.16 -5.40 -21.75
CA ASP A 815 53.42 -6.46 -22.74
C ASP A 815 53.30 -6.05 -24.23
N GLY A 816 53.05 -4.77 -24.48
CA GLY A 816 53.02 -4.19 -25.82
C GLY A 816 51.70 -4.32 -26.56
N THR A 817 50.65 -4.85 -25.93
CA THR A 817 49.26 -4.70 -26.41
C THR A 817 48.81 -3.23 -26.39
N THR A 818 49.24 -2.50 -25.36
CA THR A 818 49.11 -1.05 -25.18
C THR A 818 50.32 -0.55 -24.38
N ASN A 819 50.70 0.73 -24.54
CA ASN A 819 51.84 1.33 -23.85
C ASN A 819 51.46 1.82 -22.45
N GLY A 820 52.39 1.73 -21.49
CA GLY A 820 52.20 2.31 -20.17
C GLY A 820 52.36 3.84 -20.19
N VAL A 821 51.49 4.54 -19.49
CA VAL A 821 51.48 6.01 -19.43
C VAL A 821 51.18 6.47 -18.00
N GLY A 822 51.82 7.55 -17.54
CA GLY A 822 51.62 8.14 -16.23
C GLY A 822 52.12 9.58 -16.14
N TYR A 823 51.69 10.32 -15.12
CA TYR A 823 52.25 11.63 -14.76
C TYR A 823 53.49 11.48 -13.89
N ASN A 824 53.34 10.78 -12.75
CA ASN A 824 54.42 10.34 -11.87
C ASN A 824 54.35 8.82 -11.71
N LEU A 825 55.47 8.19 -11.39
CA LEU A 825 55.54 6.76 -11.08
C LEU A 825 56.40 6.53 -9.85
N THR A 826 55.83 5.88 -8.84
CA THR A 826 56.54 5.40 -7.65
C THR A 826 56.51 3.87 -7.62
N ILE A 827 57.69 3.26 -7.50
CA ILE A 827 57.84 1.82 -7.25
C ILE A 827 58.32 1.66 -5.81
N GLU A 828 57.48 1.06 -4.97
CA GLU A 828 57.76 0.89 -3.54
C GLU A 828 58.76 -0.25 -3.30
N ASN A 829 59.40 -0.24 -2.12
CA ASN A 829 60.39 -1.24 -1.75
C ASN A 829 59.80 -2.67 -1.80
N GLY A 830 60.36 -3.52 -2.66
CA GLY A 830 59.95 -4.93 -2.84
C GLY A 830 59.06 -5.17 -4.05
N ALA A 831 58.50 -4.10 -4.64
CA ALA A 831 57.72 -4.17 -5.87
C ALA A 831 58.61 -4.19 -7.12
N THR A 832 58.04 -4.56 -8.26
CA THR A 832 58.72 -4.49 -9.56
C THR A 832 57.80 -3.92 -10.64
N LEU A 833 58.36 -3.40 -11.74
CA LEU A 833 57.63 -3.09 -12.96
C LEU A 833 58.40 -3.64 -14.15
N THR A 834 57.79 -4.57 -14.90
CA THR A 834 58.45 -5.21 -16.04
C THR A 834 57.94 -4.63 -17.37
N GLN A 835 58.82 -3.97 -18.12
CA GLN A 835 58.52 -3.54 -19.49
C GLN A 835 59.06 -4.56 -20.51
N GLN A 836 58.18 -5.14 -21.35
CA GLN A 836 58.60 -6.03 -22.44
C GLN A 836 59.21 -5.25 -23.61
N SER A 837 60.09 -5.90 -24.37
CA SER A 837 60.89 -5.26 -25.44
C SER A 837 60.10 -4.64 -26.60
N ASN A 838 58.83 -5.00 -26.75
CA ASN A 838 57.89 -4.51 -27.77
C ASN A 838 56.93 -3.41 -27.25
N SER A 839 57.17 -2.86 -26.05
CA SER A 839 56.29 -1.88 -25.39
C SER A 839 57.03 -0.58 -25.04
N THR A 840 56.29 0.47 -24.68
CA THR A 840 56.86 1.71 -24.13
C THR A 840 56.19 2.10 -22.82
N LEU A 841 56.94 2.79 -21.95
CA LEU A 841 56.46 3.46 -20.75
C LEU A 841 56.75 4.96 -20.88
N THR A 842 55.72 5.80 -20.75
CA THR A 842 55.83 7.26 -20.85
C THR A 842 55.39 7.93 -19.55
N ILE A 843 56.33 8.50 -18.80
CA ILE A 843 56.06 9.25 -17.56
C ILE A 843 56.38 10.72 -17.79
N VAL A 844 55.44 11.61 -17.45
CA VAL A 844 55.52 13.05 -17.79
C VAL A 844 56.46 13.84 -16.88
N ASN A 845 56.47 13.55 -15.58
CA ASN A 845 57.12 14.38 -14.58
C ASN A 845 58.28 13.65 -13.89
N SER A 846 58.01 12.65 -13.05
CA SER A 846 59.07 11.96 -12.29
C SER A 846 58.84 10.46 -12.11
N ILE A 847 59.94 9.72 -11.99
CA ILE A 847 59.96 8.32 -11.59
C ILE A 847 60.78 8.22 -10.31
N ASP A 848 60.17 7.69 -9.25
CA ASP A 848 60.82 7.36 -7.99
C ASP A 848 60.82 5.85 -7.79
N VAL A 849 61.97 5.29 -7.43
CA VAL A 849 62.14 3.86 -7.19
C VAL A 849 62.80 3.72 -5.83
N GLU A 850 62.04 3.20 -4.88
CA GLU A 850 62.52 3.02 -3.53
C GLU A 850 63.61 1.94 -3.46
N THR A 851 64.37 1.94 -2.35
CA THR A 851 65.46 0.98 -2.17
C THR A 851 64.90 -0.43 -2.10
N GLY A 852 65.08 -1.22 -3.16
CA GLY A 852 64.59 -2.60 -3.26
C GLY A 852 63.50 -2.82 -4.32
N GLY A 853 62.99 -1.74 -4.94
CA GLY A 853 62.09 -1.77 -6.10
C GLY A 853 62.79 -1.72 -7.46
#